data_AF-A0A6A5Q8Y5-F1
#
_entry.id   AF-A0A6A5Q8Y5-F1
#
_cell.length_a   1.000
_cell.length_b   1.000
_cell.length_c   1.000
_cell.angle_alpha   90.00
_cell.angle_beta   90.00
_cell.angle_gamma   90.00
#
_symmetry.space_group_name_H-M   'P 1'
#
loop_
_entity.id
_entity.type
_entity.pdbx_description
1 polymer ?
#
loop_
_entity_poly.entity_id
_entity_poly.type
_entity_poly.pdbx_seq_one_letter_code
_entity_poly.pdbx_strand_id
1 'polypeptide(L)'
;MSGGLSYAAAVSTPNGTVRQPQIESRACSDPDLRSSFESQTAETPQMRPQRPGAGIRSKTSFRGWAFKKGRESEGQGRGAALEVQDAFPPRAEHQPSTGGNEEHVYVLTMKLEDSLSVPMNQMRKQYFPKRLNRIPAHLTLFHALPHSHIEALEESLKRLSSNTQPFQVTTGGPFRMRKGVGVNVDGGYQELKDVHSQLRSQWMPFLSEQDQGGFRPHWTVMNKVDEEEEVEYALGAVRKELSRSTKEGRAVGLDLWKYDRGNWIWANEYTFGVLKTSSLEGSGASLSSKNGSPGSGTTKRPGIKRGNTIILVGGFGTRLRPLTLTYPKPLVEFANKPMIQHQIEALASAGVTDVVLAVNYRPEIMAEALKTYEKQYNVKIEFSVETEPLGTAGPLKLAERILGKDDSPFFVLNADVTCDYPFAQLAEFHKQHGGEGTIVVTKVEEPSKYGVVVHKPGHASMIDRFVEKPVEFVGNRINAGIYILNPSVLKRIELRPTSIEQETFPAIVKDGLLHSFDLEGFWMDVGQPKDFLSGTCLYLSSLSRKNSKLLTPASEPFVYGGNVLIDPSAKIGKNCRIGPNVTIGPNVVIGDGVRLQRCVILKNSRVKDHAWVKSTIVGWNSTVGKWARLENVTVLGDDVSIGDEVYVNGGSVLPHKSIKQNVDTPSIIM
;
A
#
# COMPACT_ATOMS: atom_id res chain seq x y z
N MET A 1 45.06 0.85 32.90
CA MET A 1 45.98 0.03 32.08
C MET A 1 45.27 -0.31 30.79
N SER A 2 45.94 0.00 29.70
CA SER A 2 45.57 -0.19 28.30
C SER A 2 45.28 -1.66 27.94
N GLY A 3 44.22 -1.91 27.19
CA GLY A 3 43.95 -3.22 26.60
C GLY A 3 43.04 -3.06 25.38
N GLY A 4 43.65 -2.72 24.24
CA GLY A 4 42.95 -2.61 22.95
C GLY A 4 42.56 -3.99 22.41
N LEU A 5 41.38 -4.08 21.82
CA LEU A 5 40.92 -5.22 21.01
C LEU A 5 41.30 -4.96 19.55
N SER A 6 42.21 -5.77 19.03
CA SER A 6 42.53 -5.89 17.61
C SER A 6 41.52 -6.83 16.95
N TYR A 7 40.88 -6.38 15.87
CA TYR A 7 40.13 -7.25 14.97
C TYR A 7 41.08 -7.75 13.88
N ALA A 8 41.25 -9.08 13.78
CA ALA A 8 41.97 -9.70 12.68
C ALA A 8 41.05 -9.80 11.45
N ALA A 9 41.52 -9.30 10.31
CA ALA A 9 40.87 -9.40 9.02
C ALA A 9 40.95 -10.84 8.47
N ALA A 10 39.88 -11.29 7.80
CA ALA A 10 39.87 -12.55 7.07
C ALA A 10 40.76 -12.45 5.81
N VAL A 11 41.72 -13.36 5.68
CA VAL A 11 42.56 -13.50 4.48
C VAL A 11 42.03 -14.67 3.64
N SER A 12 41.78 -14.41 2.36
CA SER A 12 41.37 -15.39 1.35
C SER A 12 42.54 -16.31 0.96
N THR A 13 42.29 -17.62 0.88
CA THR A 13 43.23 -18.58 0.27
C THR A 13 42.69 -19.11 -1.07
N PRO A 14 43.55 -19.49 -2.04
CA PRO A 14 43.17 -19.62 -3.45
C PRO A 14 42.22 -20.78 -3.82
N ASN A 15 41.78 -21.61 -2.88
CA ASN A 15 41.04 -22.85 -3.17
C ASN A 15 39.63 -22.95 -2.52
N GLY A 16 38.93 -21.82 -2.37
CA GLY A 16 37.46 -21.78 -2.39
C GLY A 16 36.68 -22.67 -1.40
N THR A 17 37.22 -23.01 -0.23
CA THR A 17 36.49 -23.81 0.79
C THR A 17 36.37 -23.05 2.11
N VAL A 18 35.13 -22.77 2.52
CA VAL A 18 34.79 -22.16 3.82
C VAL A 18 34.65 -23.27 4.86
N ARG A 19 35.50 -23.28 5.90
CA ARG A 19 35.30 -24.10 7.11
C ARG A 19 34.57 -23.28 8.18
N GLN A 20 33.49 -23.84 8.75
CA GLN A 20 32.84 -23.28 9.94
C GLN A 20 33.75 -23.38 11.17
N PRO A 21 33.81 -22.37 12.05
CA PRO A 21 34.56 -22.47 13.30
C PRO A 21 33.83 -23.39 14.30
N GLN A 22 34.54 -24.41 14.78
CA GLN A 22 34.12 -25.19 15.96
C GLN A 22 34.31 -24.35 17.21
N ILE A 23 33.26 -24.23 18.02
CA ILE A 23 33.31 -23.63 19.35
C ILE A 23 33.61 -24.75 20.34
N GLU A 24 34.81 -24.76 20.92
CA GLU A 24 35.13 -25.59 22.09
C GLU A 24 34.54 -24.94 23.35
N SER A 25 33.63 -25.64 24.02
CA SER A 25 33.08 -25.23 25.32
C SER A 25 34.08 -25.56 26.44
N ARG A 26 34.53 -24.54 27.18
CA ARG A 26 35.24 -24.74 28.44
C ARG A 26 34.25 -25.07 29.55
N ALA A 27 34.56 -26.12 30.30
CA ALA A 27 33.76 -26.69 31.37
C ALA A 27 33.50 -25.68 32.52
N CYS A 28 32.25 -25.61 32.96
CA CYS A 28 31.84 -24.98 34.20
C CYS A 28 31.96 -26.02 35.33
N SER A 29 32.72 -25.69 36.37
CA SER A 29 32.89 -26.49 37.58
C SER A 29 31.88 -26.04 38.64
N ASP A 30 30.70 -26.65 38.67
CA ASP A 30 29.77 -26.50 39.79
C ASP A 30 29.10 -27.86 40.12
N PRO A 31 29.31 -28.46 41.31
CA PRO A 31 28.89 -29.84 41.61
C PRO A 31 27.39 -30.08 41.82
N ASP A 32 26.55 -29.05 41.92
CA ASP A 32 25.15 -29.19 42.38
C ASP A 32 24.07 -29.33 41.29
N LEU A 33 24.46 -29.46 40.00
CA LEU A 33 23.51 -29.61 38.88
C LEU A 33 23.39 -31.04 38.33
N ARG A 34 24.02 -32.02 38.98
CA ARG A 34 24.11 -33.41 38.48
C ARG A 34 23.01 -34.36 38.97
N SER A 35 22.09 -33.93 39.85
CA SER A 35 21.08 -34.80 40.45
C SER A 35 19.67 -34.67 39.84
N SER A 36 19.48 -33.92 38.76
CA SER A 36 18.14 -33.68 38.18
C SER A 36 18.00 -34.17 36.73
N PHE A 37 19.03 -34.81 36.18
CA PHE A 37 19.07 -35.26 34.78
C PHE A 37 19.24 -36.78 34.59
N GLU A 38 19.35 -37.56 35.68
CA GLU A 38 19.42 -39.03 35.65
C GLU A 38 18.14 -39.66 36.21
N SER A 39 17.01 -39.36 35.59
CA SER A 39 15.80 -40.19 35.73
C SER A 39 14.85 -39.95 34.56
N GLN A 40 15.12 -40.58 33.42
CA GLN A 40 14.14 -41.05 32.42
C GLN A 40 14.85 -41.39 31.10
N THR A 41 15.54 -42.52 31.07
CA THR A 41 15.89 -43.24 29.84
C THR A 41 15.67 -44.73 30.08
N ALA A 42 14.54 -45.25 29.62
CA ALA A 42 14.33 -46.68 29.39
C ALA A 42 13.41 -46.85 28.17
N GLU A 43 13.92 -47.56 27.16
CA GLU A 43 13.35 -47.77 25.83
C GLU A 43 12.20 -48.78 25.81
N THR A 44 11.31 -48.70 24.82
CA THR A 44 10.52 -49.84 24.32
C THR A 44 10.17 -49.65 22.83
N PRO A 45 10.26 -50.67 21.95
CA PRO A 45 10.23 -50.48 20.49
C PRO A 45 8.84 -50.60 19.82
N GLN A 46 8.73 -49.99 18.64
CA GLN A 46 7.52 -49.80 17.82
C GLN A 46 7.02 -51.07 17.09
N MET A 47 5.69 -51.22 17.00
CA MET A 47 5.00 -52.10 16.05
C MET A 47 4.06 -51.29 15.13
N ARG A 48 4.08 -51.59 13.82
CA ARG A 48 3.12 -51.12 12.81
C ARG A 48 1.81 -51.93 12.88
N PRO A 49 0.68 -51.36 12.42
CA PRO A 49 -0.28 -52.20 11.69
C PRO A 49 -0.86 -51.59 10.40
N GLN A 50 -1.40 -52.54 9.62
CA GLN A 50 -1.89 -52.52 8.24
C GLN A 50 -3.28 -51.88 8.04
N ARG A 51 -3.63 -51.59 6.77
CA ARG A 51 -5.01 -51.31 6.29
C ARG A 51 -5.83 -52.61 6.15
N PRO A 52 -7.16 -52.51 6.33
CA PRO A 52 -8.14 -52.84 5.28
C PRO A 52 -9.28 -51.78 5.25
N GLY A 53 -10.15 -51.58 4.26
CA GLY A 53 -10.79 -52.47 3.29
C GLY A 53 -12.32 -52.23 3.35
N ALA A 54 -12.97 -52.09 2.20
CA ALA A 54 -14.33 -51.56 1.96
C ALA A 54 -15.52 -52.32 2.59
N GLY A 55 -16.70 -51.66 2.71
CA GLY A 55 -17.99 -52.38 2.87
C GLY A 55 -19.24 -51.60 3.35
N ILE A 56 -20.05 -51.14 2.39
CA ILE A 56 -21.53 -51.29 2.25
C ILE A 56 -22.54 -50.75 3.32
N ARG A 57 -23.43 -49.86 2.81
CA ARG A 57 -24.87 -49.55 3.06
C ARG A 57 -25.62 -50.19 4.26
N SER A 58 -26.46 -49.35 4.92
CA SER A 58 -27.93 -49.56 4.99
C SER A 58 -28.70 -48.35 5.56
N LYS A 59 -29.94 -48.19 5.05
CA LYS A 59 -30.99 -47.20 5.34
C LYS A 59 -31.68 -47.39 6.69
N THR A 60 -32.30 -46.33 7.23
CA THR A 60 -33.71 -46.21 7.75
C THR A 60 -33.82 -44.91 8.58
N SER A 61 -34.50 -43.84 8.14
CA SER A 61 -35.96 -43.53 8.21
C SER A 61 -36.58 -43.52 9.61
N PHE A 62 -37.11 -42.36 10.06
CA PHE A 62 -38.40 -42.19 10.76
C PHE A 62 -38.66 -40.67 10.96
N ARG A 63 -39.63 -40.06 10.23
CA ARG A 63 -40.91 -39.45 10.72
C ARG A 63 -40.84 -38.91 12.16
N GLY A 64 -41.16 -37.67 12.51
CA GLY A 64 -41.96 -36.58 11.92
C GLY A 64 -42.95 -36.07 12.98
N TRP A 65 -43.15 -34.75 13.16
CA TRP A 65 -44.36 -34.17 13.76
C TRP A 65 -44.52 -32.64 13.56
N ALA A 66 -45.57 -32.32 12.79
CA ALA A 66 -46.64 -31.32 12.92
C ALA A 66 -46.43 -29.88 13.47
N PHE A 67 -46.86 -28.96 12.61
CA PHE A 67 -47.40 -27.59 12.74
C PHE A 67 -48.16 -27.18 14.03
N LYS A 68 -48.03 -25.88 14.41
CA LYS A 68 -49.19 -24.97 14.58
C LYS A 68 -48.81 -23.47 14.55
N LYS A 69 -49.77 -22.67 14.03
CA LYS A 69 -49.80 -21.22 13.76
C LYS A 69 -49.88 -20.33 15.02
N GLY A 70 -49.45 -19.07 14.88
CA GLY A 70 -49.95 -17.92 15.66
C GLY A 70 -49.26 -16.60 15.27
N ARG A 71 -50.02 -15.63 14.75
CA ARG A 71 -49.62 -14.22 14.49
C ARG A 71 -50.00 -13.38 15.71
N GLU A 72 -49.15 -12.42 16.08
CA GLU A 72 -49.55 -11.08 16.55
C GLU A 72 -48.34 -10.13 16.54
N SER A 73 -48.61 -8.86 16.29
CA SER A 73 -47.68 -7.77 16.01
C SER A 73 -47.74 -6.71 17.10
N GLU A 74 -46.59 -6.14 17.52
CA GLU A 74 -46.36 -4.70 17.75
C GLU A 74 -45.00 -4.42 18.44
N GLY A 75 -44.36 -3.29 18.08
CA GLY A 75 -43.57 -2.49 19.05
C GLY A 75 -42.03 -2.47 19.00
N GLN A 76 -41.47 -1.59 18.15
CA GLN A 76 -40.28 -0.72 18.36
C GLN A 76 -38.96 -1.24 18.99
N GLY A 77 -37.84 -1.01 18.27
CA GLY A 77 -36.59 -0.54 18.91
C GLY A 77 -35.25 -1.12 18.42
N ARG A 78 -34.48 -0.26 17.72
CA ARG A 78 -32.99 -0.18 17.67
C ARG A 78 -32.19 -1.32 17.01
N GLY A 79 -31.23 -0.89 16.20
CA GLY A 79 -30.39 -1.71 15.35
C GLY A 79 -29.45 -2.65 16.11
N ALA A 80 -29.41 -3.89 15.64
CA ALA A 80 -28.43 -4.90 15.99
C ALA A 80 -27.65 -5.28 14.72
N ALA A 81 -26.34 -5.08 14.76
CA ALA A 81 -25.41 -5.52 13.72
C ALA A 81 -25.32 -7.05 13.73
N LEU A 82 -25.62 -7.67 12.59
CA LEU A 82 -25.46 -9.11 12.36
C LEU A 82 -23.98 -9.43 12.13
N GLU A 83 -23.43 -10.26 13.02
CA GLU A 83 -22.13 -10.92 12.92
C GLU A 83 -22.04 -11.78 11.64
N VAL A 84 -20.86 -11.79 11.00
CA VAL A 84 -20.56 -12.64 9.83
C VAL A 84 -19.57 -13.72 10.26
N GLN A 85 -20.00 -14.98 10.16
CA GLN A 85 -19.23 -16.21 10.43
C GLN A 85 -18.12 -16.48 9.38
N ASP A 86 -17.12 -17.23 9.85
CA ASP A 86 -15.79 -17.58 9.32
C ASP A 86 -15.68 -18.07 7.85
N ALA A 87 -14.51 -17.83 7.24
CA ALA A 87 -14.13 -18.36 5.92
C ALA A 87 -13.29 -19.65 6.00
N PHE A 88 -13.72 -20.65 5.23
CA PHE A 88 -13.19 -22.02 5.13
C PHE A 88 -11.84 -22.16 4.38
N PRO A 89 -11.08 -23.26 4.60
CA PRO A 89 -9.78 -23.52 3.96
C PRO A 89 -9.85 -23.68 2.42
N PRO A 90 -8.72 -23.46 1.71
CA PRO A 90 -8.67 -23.44 0.25
C PRO A 90 -8.91 -24.83 -0.38
N ARG A 91 -9.60 -24.85 -1.53
CA ARG A 91 -9.80 -26.06 -2.36
C ARG A 91 -8.54 -26.42 -3.13
N ALA A 92 -8.31 -27.72 -3.32
CA ALA A 92 -7.28 -28.24 -4.21
C ALA A 92 -7.49 -27.75 -5.66
N GLU A 93 -6.37 -27.39 -6.28
CA GLU A 93 -6.11 -26.88 -7.63
C GLU A 93 -7.32 -26.83 -8.59
N HIS A 94 -7.87 -25.63 -8.76
CA HIS A 94 -8.70 -25.32 -9.92
C HIS A 94 -7.79 -24.90 -11.07
N GLN A 95 -7.62 -25.76 -12.08
CA GLN A 95 -6.97 -25.43 -13.35
C GLN A 95 -8.00 -24.71 -14.25
N PRO A 96 -7.76 -23.45 -14.65
CA PRO A 96 -8.61 -22.77 -15.62
C PRO A 96 -8.49 -23.45 -16.99
N SER A 97 -9.58 -23.52 -17.76
CA SER A 97 -9.53 -24.07 -19.12
C SER A 97 -8.95 -23.05 -20.10
N THR A 98 -7.65 -23.13 -20.36
CA THR A 98 -6.97 -22.42 -21.45
C THR A 98 -6.65 -23.38 -22.61
N GLY A 99 -6.37 -22.85 -23.80
CA GLY A 99 -5.94 -23.65 -24.96
C GLY A 99 -4.56 -24.32 -24.80
N GLY A 100 -3.82 -24.00 -23.73
CA GLY A 100 -2.55 -24.60 -23.34
C GLY A 100 -2.36 -24.60 -21.81
N ASN A 101 -1.26 -25.19 -21.31
CA ASN A 101 -0.91 -25.16 -19.88
C ASN A 101 -0.36 -23.79 -19.48
N GLU A 102 -1.12 -23.04 -18.69
CA GLU A 102 -0.75 -21.70 -18.21
C GLU A 102 -0.75 -21.67 -16.68
N GLU A 103 0.31 -21.14 -16.07
CA GLU A 103 0.36 -20.93 -14.60
C GLU A 103 -0.59 -19.80 -14.16
N HIS A 104 -0.91 -18.87 -15.06
CA HIS A 104 -1.72 -17.69 -14.80
C HIS A 104 -2.66 -17.40 -15.95
N VAL A 105 -3.90 -17.01 -15.63
CA VAL A 105 -4.89 -16.56 -16.62
C VAL A 105 -5.48 -15.23 -16.22
N TYR A 106 -5.98 -14.49 -17.21
CA TYR A 106 -6.63 -13.22 -16.99
C TYR A 106 -8.11 -13.29 -17.35
N VAL A 107 -8.89 -12.47 -16.66
CA VAL A 107 -10.30 -12.24 -16.95
C VAL A 107 -10.46 -10.80 -17.40
N LEU A 108 -11.20 -10.59 -18.48
CA LEU A 108 -11.54 -9.25 -18.96
C LEU A 108 -13.00 -8.95 -18.65
N THR A 109 -13.27 -7.81 -18.01
CA THR A 109 -14.63 -7.35 -17.72
C THR A 109 -14.86 -5.94 -18.26
N MET A 110 -16.12 -5.58 -18.47
CA MET A 110 -16.50 -4.20 -18.80
C MET A 110 -16.38 -3.31 -17.55
N LYS A 111 -15.76 -2.14 -17.70
CA LYS A 111 -15.71 -1.09 -16.66
C LYS A 111 -16.95 -0.21 -16.78
N LEU A 112 -17.72 -0.13 -15.71
CA LEU A 112 -19.03 0.56 -15.67
C LEU A 112 -18.99 1.72 -14.67
N GLU A 113 -19.71 2.80 -14.97
CA GLU A 113 -19.92 3.91 -14.03
C GLU A 113 -20.66 3.47 -12.75
N ASP A 114 -20.45 4.22 -11.67
CA ASP A 114 -21.07 3.97 -10.36
C ASP A 114 -22.60 3.97 -10.41
N SER A 115 -23.21 4.73 -11.32
CA SER A 115 -24.66 4.76 -11.57
C SER A 115 -25.24 3.38 -11.88
N LEU A 116 -24.45 2.49 -12.50
CA LEU A 116 -24.83 1.12 -12.81
C LEU A 116 -24.09 0.08 -11.94
N SER A 117 -22.80 0.28 -11.67
CA SER A 117 -22.00 -0.70 -10.92
C SER A 117 -22.44 -0.83 -9.47
N VAL A 118 -22.76 0.28 -8.78
CA VAL A 118 -23.19 0.28 -7.38
C VAL A 118 -24.49 -0.50 -7.15
N PRO A 119 -25.60 -0.25 -7.87
CA PRO A 119 -26.82 -1.01 -7.66
C PRO A 119 -26.67 -2.51 -8.01
N MET A 120 -25.88 -2.84 -9.03
CA MET A 120 -25.58 -4.25 -9.36
C MET A 120 -24.77 -4.94 -8.25
N ASN A 121 -23.81 -4.22 -7.67
CA ASN A 121 -23.02 -4.71 -6.53
C ASN A 121 -23.89 -4.93 -5.29
N GLN A 122 -24.86 -4.06 -5.03
CA GLN A 122 -25.81 -4.20 -3.94
C GLN A 122 -26.69 -5.45 -4.12
N MET A 123 -27.28 -5.65 -5.30
CA MET A 123 -28.06 -6.86 -5.60
C MET A 123 -27.23 -8.13 -5.43
N ARG A 124 -26.00 -8.16 -5.97
CA ARG A 124 -25.11 -9.31 -5.80
C ARG A 124 -24.73 -9.53 -4.34
N LYS A 125 -24.44 -8.47 -3.57
CA LYS A 125 -24.14 -8.58 -2.13
C LYS A 125 -25.33 -9.13 -1.34
N GLN A 126 -26.55 -8.82 -1.77
CA GLN A 126 -27.78 -9.26 -1.12
C GLN A 126 -28.10 -10.73 -1.40
N TYR A 127 -27.97 -11.19 -2.65
CA TYR A 127 -28.46 -12.51 -3.06
C TYR A 127 -27.37 -13.54 -3.34
N PHE A 128 -26.11 -13.14 -3.54
CA PHE A 128 -25.03 -14.10 -3.75
C PHE A 128 -24.57 -14.70 -2.40
N PRO A 129 -24.32 -16.02 -2.30
CA PRO A 129 -23.86 -16.64 -1.06
C PRO A 129 -22.64 -15.92 -0.49
N LYS A 130 -22.78 -15.34 0.71
CA LYS A 130 -21.76 -14.45 1.34
C LYS A 130 -20.37 -15.09 1.37
N ARG A 131 -20.28 -16.37 1.72
CA ARG A 131 -19.01 -17.14 1.77
C ARG A 131 -18.31 -17.32 0.42
N LEU A 132 -19.03 -17.13 -0.69
CA LEU A 132 -18.52 -17.29 -2.06
C LEU A 132 -18.41 -15.94 -2.81
N ASN A 133 -18.96 -14.86 -2.26
CA ASN A 133 -18.99 -13.56 -2.93
C ASN A 133 -17.65 -12.83 -2.77
N ARG A 134 -16.71 -13.11 -3.67
CA ARG A 134 -15.33 -12.58 -3.62
C ARG A 134 -15.08 -11.39 -4.55
N ILE A 135 -15.99 -11.13 -5.49
CA ILE A 135 -15.86 -10.09 -6.49
C ILE A 135 -17.18 -9.35 -6.68
N PRO A 136 -17.14 -8.04 -6.99
CA PRO A 136 -18.32 -7.25 -7.35
C PRO A 136 -19.09 -7.85 -8.54
N ALA A 137 -20.31 -7.36 -8.77
CA ALA A 137 -21.06 -7.70 -9.97
C ALA A 137 -20.35 -7.09 -11.19
N HIS A 138 -20.18 -7.90 -12.23
CA HIS A 138 -19.38 -7.53 -13.40
C HIS A 138 -20.02 -8.12 -14.66
N LEU A 139 -19.68 -7.54 -15.80
CA LEU A 139 -19.96 -8.10 -17.13
C LEU A 139 -18.67 -8.68 -17.69
N THR A 140 -18.56 -10.00 -17.72
CA THR A 140 -17.38 -10.69 -18.27
C THR A 140 -17.41 -10.68 -19.80
N LEU A 141 -16.29 -10.30 -20.40
CA LEU A 141 -16.04 -10.41 -21.83
C LEU A 141 -15.31 -11.72 -22.15
N PHE A 142 -14.23 -12.01 -21.43
CA PHE A 142 -13.40 -13.22 -21.62
C PHE A 142 -13.04 -13.81 -20.27
N HIS A 143 -13.09 -15.13 -20.11
CA HIS A 143 -13.00 -15.82 -18.81
C HIS A 143 -11.61 -16.38 -18.52
N ALA A 144 -10.81 -16.68 -19.54
CA ALA A 144 -9.50 -17.29 -19.40
C ALA A 144 -8.56 -16.89 -20.54
N LEU A 145 -8.00 -15.69 -20.45
CA LEU A 145 -6.97 -15.18 -21.35
C LEU A 145 -5.58 -15.65 -20.89
N PRO A 146 -4.74 -16.22 -21.76
CA PRO A 146 -3.46 -16.81 -21.37
C PRO A 146 -2.40 -15.75 -21.06
N HIS A 147 -1.64 -15.93 -19.96
CA HIS A 147 -0.56 -15.00 -19.59
C HIS A 147 0.56 -14.95 -20.63
N SER A 148 0.86 -16.08 -21.29
CA SER A 148 1.84 -16.15 -22.38
C SER A 148 1.61 -15.14 -23.53
N HIS A 149 0.39 -14.63 -23.68
CA HIS A 149 0.03 -13.66 -24.73
C HIS A 149 -0.29 -12.27 -24.16
N ILE A 150 0.13 -11.97 -22.92
CA ILE A 150 -0.24 -10.74 -22.23
C ILE A 150 0.13 -9.48 -23.04
N GLU A 151 1.30 -9.44 -23.67
CA GLU A 151 1.72 -8.29 -24.48
C GLU A 151 0.76 -8.01 -25.66
N ALA A 152 0.38 -9.06 -26.40
CA ALA A 152 -0.57 -8.96 -27.51
C ALA A 152 -1.99 -8.60 -27.03
N LEU A 153 -2.39 -9.11 -25.87
CA LEU A 153 -3.66 -8.75 -25.22
C LEU A 153 -3.67 -7.26 -24.84
N GLU A 154 -2.62 -6.76 -24.19
CA GLU A 154 -2.54 -5.36 -23.78
C GLU A 154 -2.50 -4.40 -24.99
N GLU A 155 -1.78 -4.76 -26.06
CA GLU A 155 -1.73 -3.96 -27.30
C GLU A 155 -3.10 -3.82 -27.95
N SER A 156 -3.80 -4.93 -28.12
CA SER A 156 -5.15 -4.95 -28.71
C SER A 156 -6.19 -4.26 -27.83
N LEU A 157 -6.07 -4.36 -26.50
CA LEU A 157 -6.91 -3.64 -25.54
C LEU A 157 -6.69 -2.12 -25.61
N LYS A 158 -5.44 -1.64 -25.62
CA LYS A 158 -5.11 -0.21 -25.79
C LYS A 158 -5.66 0.35 -27.09
N ARG A 159 -5.49 -0.40 -28.19
CA ARG A 159 -5.99 0.00 -29.52
C ARG A 159 -7.51 0.04 -29.55
N LEU A 160 -8.19 -0.95 -29.00
CA LEU A 160 -9.65 -0.96 -28.95
C LEU A 160 -10.17 0.19 -28.10
N SER A 161 -9.65 0.37 -26.89
CA SER A 161 -10.17 1.34 -25.93
C SER A 161 -10.02 2.77 -26.44
N SER A 162 -8.90 3.08 -27.11
CA SER A 162 -8.67 4.39 -27.73
C SER A 162 -9.66 4.72 -28.85
N ASN A 163 -10.22 3.70 -29.53
CA ASN A 163 -11.14 3.85 -30.65
C ASN A 163 -12.62 3.62 -30.27
N THR A 164 -12.89 3.26 -29.02
CA THR A 164 -14.25 3.01 -28.52
C THR A 164 -14.66 4.21 -27.69
N GLN A 165 -15.86 4.74 -27.93
CA GLN A 165 -16.44 5.79 -27.09
C GLN A 165 -17.24 5.17 -25.94
N PRO A 166 -17.32 5.82 -24.77
CA PRO A 166 -18.22 5.37 -23.72
C PRO A 166 -19.67 5.34 -24.19
N PHE A 167 -20.37 4.22 -23.99
CA PHE A 167 -21.74 4.01 -24.45
C PHE A 167 -22.68 3.64 -23.30
N GLN A 168 -23.98 3.87 -23.48
CA GLN A 168 -24.98 3.62 -22.46
C GLN A 168 -25.22 2.12 -22.31
N VAL A 169 -25.33 1.66 -21.07
CA VAL A 169 -25.65 0.28 -20.71
C VAL A 169 -26.80 0.28 -19.71
N THR A 170 -27.77 -0.61 -19.92
CA THR A 170 -28.91 -0.77 -19.01
C THR A 170 -29.18 -2.22 -18.65
N THR A 171 -29.74 -2.44 -17.47
CA THR A 171 -30.17 -3.78 -17.02
C THR A 171 -31.43 -4.21 -17.75
N GLY A 172 -31.40 -5.41 -18.34
CA GLY A 172 -32.58 -6.10 -18.83
C GLY A 172 -33.29 -6.92 -17.76
N GLY A 173 -34.23 -7.75 -18.21
CA GLY A 173 -34.98 -8.64 -17.33
C GLY A 173 -34.09 -9.70 -16.65
N PRO A 174 -34.36 -10.08 -15.40
CA PRO A 174 -33.67 -11.17 -14.75
C PRO A 174 -34.15 -12.52 -15.28
N PHE A 175 -33.25 -13.49 -15.30
CA PHE A 175 -33.50 -14.84 -15.76
C PHE A 175 -32.98 -15.87 -14.76
N ARG A 176 -33.61 -17.05 -14.79
CA ARG A 176 -33.23 -18.19 -13.95
C ARG A 176 -31.98 -18.86 -14.52
N MET A 177 -30.96 -19.01 -13.69
CA MET A 177 -29.82 -19.89 -13.95
C MET A 177 -30.04 -21.23 -13.23
N ARG A 178 -29.31 -22.28 -13.62
CA ARG A 178 -29.45 -23.62 -13.02
C ARG A 178 -29.31 -23.63 -11.48
N LYS A 179 -28.47 -22.76 -10.93
CA LYS A 179 -28.18 -22.65 -9.49
C LYS A 179 -28.14 -21.19 -9.02
N GLY A 180 -29.00 -20.33 -9.58
CA GLY A 180 -29.00 -18.91 -9.23
C GLY A 180 -29.77 -18.01 -10.20
N VAL A 181 -29.42 -16.72 -10.20
CA VAL A 181 -30.14 -15.65 -10.89
C VAL A 181 -29.15 -14.77 -11.63
N GLY A 182 -29.43 -14.54 -12.92
CA GLY A 182 -28.72 -13.62 -13.78
C GLY A 182 -29.59 -12.42 -14.16
N VAL A 183 -28.95 -11.31 -14.53
CA VAL A 183 -29.60 -10.12 -15.08
C VAL A 183 -29.01 -9.88 -16.46
N ASN A 184 -29.88 -9.84 -17.48
CA ASN A 184 -29.45 -9.57 -18.85
C ASN A 184 -28.98 -8.12 -19.02
N VAL A 185 -28.21 -7.86 -20.07
CA VAL A 185 -28.01 -6.50 -20.59
C VAL A 185 -29.10 -6.23 -21.62
N ASP A 186 -29.72 -5.05 -21.57
CA ASP A 186 -30.72 -4.60 -22.54
C ASP A 186 -30.13 -3.51 -23.44
N GLY A 187 -30.09 -2.26 -22.95
CA GLY A 187 -29.36 -1.18 -23.59
C GLY A 187 -27.85 -1.43 -23.54
N GLY A 188 -27.15 -1.13 -24.64
CA GLY A 188 -25.69 -1.31 -24.76
C GLY A 188 -25.24 -2.72 -25.17
N TYR A 189 -26.17 -3.67 -25.38
CA TYR A 189 -25.82 -5.06 -25.73
C TYR A 189 -25.04 -5.16 -27.05
N GLN A 190 -25.44 -4.39 -28.07
CA GLN A 190 -24.80 -4.46 -29.39
C GLN A 190 -23.38 -3.90 -29.33
N GLU A 191 -23.18 -2.79 -28.62
CA GLU A 191 -21.88 -2.17 -28.41
C GLU A 191 -20.94 -3.08 -27.61
N LEU A 192 -21.45 -3.72 -26.54
CA LEU A 192 -20.73 -4.76 -25.80
C LEU A 192 -20.31 -5.92 -26.72
N LYS A 193 -21.21 -6.34 -27.61
CA LYS A 193 -20.97 -7.42 -28.57
C LYS A 193 -19.95 -7.02 -29.63
N ASP A 194 -19.93 -5.77 -30.05
CA ASP A 194 -18.95 -5.24 -31.01
C ASP A 194 -17.55 -5.21 -30.38
N VAL A 195 -17.43 -4.68 -29.15
CA VAL A 195 -16.19 -4.74 -28.35
C VAL A 195 -15.69 -6.18 -28.22
N HIS A 196 -16.55 -7.10 -27.79
CA HIS A 196 -16.19 -8.51 -27.66
C HIS A 196 -15.76 -9.12 -29.01
N SER A 197 -16.51 -8.89 -30.08
CA SER A 197 -16.23 -9.49 -31.40
C SER A 197 -14.92 -8.97 -31.99
N GLN A 198 -14.62 -7.69 -31.79
CA GLN A 198 -13.37 -7.08 -32.26
C GLN A 198 -12.16 -7.67 -31.55
N LEU A 199 -12.22 -7.88 -30.23
CA LEU A 199 -11.15 -8.56 -29.48
C LEU A 199 -11.06 -10.04 -29.85
N ARG A 200 -12.20 -10.73 -29.90
CA ARG A 200 -12.26 -12.15 -30.22
C ARG A 200 -11.65 -12.46 -31.59
N SER A 201 -11.90 -11.62 -32.59
CA SER A 201 -11.32 -11.79 -33.94
C SER A 201 -9.79 -11.75 -33.94
N GLN A 202 -9.19 -10.98 -33.03
CA GLN A 202 -7.74 -10.84 -32.90
C GLN A 202 -7.13 -11.97 -32.06
N TRP A 203 -7.87 -12.48 -31.07
CA TRP A 203 -7.37 -13.45 -30.09
C TRP A 203 -7.70 -14.89 -30.43
N MET A 204 -8.51 -15.11 -31.46
CA MET A 204 -8.98 -16.42 -31.90
C MET A 204 -7.92 -17.54 -31.91
N PRO A 205 -6.64 -17.30 -32.26
CA PRO A 205 -5.61 -18.34 -32.24
C PRO A 205 -5.32 -18.98 -30.87
N PHE A 206 -5.59 -18.27 -29.77
CA PHE A 206 -5.18 -18.70 -28.41
C PHE A 206 -6.31 -18.64 -27.37
N LEU A 207 -7.54 -18.31 -27.77
CA LEU A 207 -8.70 -18.35 -26.88
C LEU A 207 -9.10 -19.78 -26.52
N SER A 208 -9.63 -19.96 -25.31
CA SER A 208 -10.28 -21.21 -24.89
C SER A 208 -11.56 -21.50 -25.71
N GLU A 209 -12.02 -22.76 -25.76
CA GLU A 209 -13.30 -23.09 -26.44
C GLU A 209 -14.48 -22.27 -25.89
N GLN A 210 -14.48 -22.00 -24.59
CA GLN A 210 -15.50 -21.17 -23.94
C GLN A 210 -15.48 -19.73 -24.47
N ASP A 211 -14.30 -19.13 -24.57
CA ASP A 211 -14.13 -17.74 -25.01
C ASP A 211 -14.17 -17.58 -26.53
N GLN A 212 -13.97 -18.66 -27.29
CA GLN A 212 -14.30 -18.75 -28.71
C GLN A 212 -15.81 -18.88 -28.96
N GLY A 213 -16.62 -19.14 -27.93
CA GLY A 213 -18.04 -19.42 -28.06
C GLY A 213 -18.95 -18.20 -28.26
N GLY A 214 -20.24 -18.40 -27.96
CA GLY A 214 -21.26 -17.36 -28.05
C GLY A 214 -21.17 -16.35 -26.91
N PHE A 215 -21.23 -15.06 -27.22
CA PHE A 215 -21.18 -13.98 -26.25
C PHE A 215 -22.58 -13.64 -25.71
N ARG A 216 -22.78 -13.82 -24.39
CA ARG A 216 -24.03 -13.50 -23.69
C ARG A 216 -23.71 -12.80 -22.35
N PRO A 217 -23.38 -11.49 -22.40
CA PRO A 217 -23.05 -10.73 -21.19
C PRO A 217 -24.27 -10.68 -20.28
N HIS A 218 -24.04 -10.97 -19.00
CA HIS A 218 -25.04 -10.86 -17.96
C HIS A 218 -24.35 -10.63 -16.62
N TRP A 219 -25.02 -9.95 -15.71
CA TRP A 219 -24.57 -9.92 -14.33
C TRP A 219 -25.04 -11.20 -13.64
N THR A 220 -24.15 -11.87 -12.95
CA THR A 220 -24.55 -12.94 -12.01
C THR A 220 -24.88 -12.30 -10.66
N VAL A 221 -26.15 -12.32 -10.27
CA VAL A 221 -26.62 -11.81 -8.97
C VAL A 221 -26.59 -12.92 -7.91
N MET A 222 -26.85 -14.16 -8.31
CA MET A 222 -26.78 -15.34 -7.45
C MET A 222 -26.22 -16.53 -8.26
N ASN A 223 -25.38 -17.36 -7.65
CA ASN A 223 -24.93 -18.63 -8.23
C ASN A 223 -24.49 -19.59 -7.11
N LYS A 224 -24.37 -20.88 -7.43
CA LYS A 224 -23.96 -21.96 -6.51
C LYS A 224 -24.93 -22.16 -5.32
N VAL A 225 -26.21 -21.89 -5.55
CA VAL A 225 -27.31 -22.15 -4.61
C VAL A 225 -28.07 -23.38 -5.09
N ASP A 226 -28.19 -24.39 -4.22
CA ASP A 226 -28.90 -25.64 -4.52
C ASP A 226 -30.38 -25.59 -4.08
N GLU A 227 -30.73 -24.65 -3.20
CA GLU A 227 -32.07 -24.48 -2.64
C GLU A 227 -33.00 -23.77 -3.63
N GLU A 228 -33.93 -24.51 -4.22
CA GLU A 228 -34.79 -24.03 -5.30
C GLU A 228 -35.70 -22.88 -4.88
N GLU A 229 -36.22 -22.92 -3.65
CA GLU A 229 -37.05 -21.85 -3.07
C GLU A 229 -36.27 -20.53 -2.90
N GLU A 230 -34.99 -20.60 -2.55
CA GLU A 230 -34.11 -19.42 -2.41
C GLU A 230 -33.86 -18.77 -3.77
N VAL A 231 -33.62 -19.59 -4.81
CA VAL A 231 -33.44 -19.10 -6.18
C VAL A 231 -34.72 -18.45 -6.72
N GLU A 232 -35.89 -19.05 -6.47
CA GLU A 232 -37.18 -18.46 -6.86
C GLU A 232 -37.47 -17.16 -6.11
N TYR A 233 -37.20 -17.12 -4.80
CA TYR A 233 -37.34 -15.89 -4.02
C TYR A 233 -36.44 -14.77 -4.56
N ALA A 234 -35.16 -15.05 -4.79
CA ALA A 234 -34.22 -14.08 -5.33
C ALA A 234 -34.62 -13.62 -6.74
N LEU A 235 -35.07 -14.54 -7.60
CA LEU A 235 -35.55 -14.20 -8.94
C LEU A 235 -36.77 -13.26 -8.88
N GLY A 236 -37.73 -13.55 -8.01
CA GLY A 236 -38.91 -12.70 -7.80
C GLY A 236 -38.55 -11.32 -7.24
N ALA A 237 -37.63 -11.26 -6.29
CA ALA A 237 -37.19 -10.00 -5.67
C ALA A 237 -36.42 -9.11 -6.66
N VAL A 238 -35.45 -9.68 -7.39
CA VAL A 238 -34.70 -8.97 -8.43
C VAL A 238 -35.64 -8.52 -9.55
N ARG A 239 -36.62 -9.35 -9.95
CA ARG A 239 -37.62 -8.96 -10.95
C ARG A 239 -38.45 -7.77 -10.50
N LYS A 240 -38.89 -7.75 -9.25
CA LYS A 240 -39.66 -6.64 -8.67
C LYS A 240 -38.84 -5.36 -8.54
N GLU A 241 -37.55 -5.48 -8.25
CA GLU A 241 -36.64 -4.34 -8.17
C GLU A 241 -36.41 -3.70 -9.54
N LEU A 242 -36.05 -4.51 -10.54
CA LEU A 242 -35.78 -4.04 -11.89
C LEU A 242 -37.06 -3.59 -12.62
N SER A 243 -38.24 -4.11 -12.26
CA SER A 243 -39.51 -3.61 -12.81
C SER A 243 -39.88 -2.21 -12.30
N ARG A 244 -39.34 -1.78 -11.15
CA ARG A 244 -39.60 -0.44 -10.58
C ARG A 244 -38.63 0.61 -11.09
N SER A 245 -37.40 0.21 -11.36
CA SER A 245 -36.33 1.09 -11.82
C SER A 245 -35.27 0.24 -12.52
N THR A 246 -35.25 0.34 -13.84
CA THR A 246 -34.11 -0.09 -14.67
C THR A 246 -32.86 0.62 -14.16
N LYS A 247 -31.76 -0.11 -14.01
CA LYS A 247 -30.47 0.47 -13.67
C LYS A 247 -29.75 0.81 -14.97
N GLU A 248 -29.13 1.98 -15.00
CA GLU A 248 -28.50 2.52 -16.18
C GLU A 248 -27.22 3.27 -15.81
N GLY A 249 -26.29 3.30 -16.74
CA GLY A 249 -25.00 3.98 -16.63
C GLY A 249 -24.19 3.75 -17.89
N ARG A 250 -22.94 4.20 -17.91
CA ARG A 250 -22.09 4.02 -19.10
C ARG A 250 -21.05 2.93 -18.92
N ALA A 251 -20.77 2.20 -19.99
CA ALA A 251 -19.52 1.48 -20.14
C ALA A 251 -18.43 2.50 -20.51
N VAL A 252 -17.42 2.61 -19.67
CA VAL A 252 -16.36 3.63 -19.77
C VAL A 252 -14.98 3.04 -20.05
N GLY A 253 -14.87 1.72 -20.16
CA GLY A 253 -13.61 1.05 -20.42
C GLY A 253 -13.66 -0.44 -20.16
N LEU A 254 -12.49 -1.04 -19.98
CA LEU A 254 -12.29 -2.46 -19.71
C LEU A 254 -11.39 -2.62 -18.48
N ASP A 255 -11.69 -3.59 -17.62
CA ASP A 255 -10.84 -3.98 -16.50
C ASP A 255 -10.26 -5.37 -16.77
N LEU A 256 -8.94 -5.49 -16.59
CA LEU A 256 -8.21 -6.76 -16.71
C LEU A 256 -7.81 -7.25 -15.32
N TRP A 257 -8.14 -8.51 -15.03
CA TRP A 257 -7.93 -9.14 -13.73
C TRP A 257 -7.05 -10.36 -13.88
N LYS A 258 -5.99 -10.49 -13.08
CA LYS A 258 -5.25 -11.74 -12.95
C LYS A 258 -6.03 -12.69 -12.04
N TYR A 259 -6.30 -13.89 -12.54
CA TYR A 259 -6.93 -14.95 -11.77
C TYR A 259 -5.86 -15.84 -11.12
N ASP A 260 -5.85 -15.89 -9.79
CA ASP A 260 -4.93 -16.71 -9.02
C ASP A 260 -5.70 -17.51 -7.96
N ARG A 261 -5.82 -18.83 -8.18
CA ARG A 261 -6.40 -19.81 -7.23
C ARG A 261 -7.75 -19.38 -6.62
N GLY A 262 -8.63 -18.79 -7.43
CA GLY A 262 -9.95 -18.33 -7.00
C GLY A 262 -10.00 -16.91 -6.43
N ASN A 263 -8.90 -16.15 -6.53
CA ASN A 263 -8.84 -14.72 -6.27
C ASN A 263 -8.69 -13.97 -7.58
N TRP A 264 -9.34 -12.80 -7.66
CA TRP A 264 -9.23 -11.88 -8.79
C TRP A 264 -8.40 -10.70 -8.33
N ILE A 265 -7.20 -10.58 -8.86
CA ILE A 265 -6.26 -9.52 -8.55
C ILE A 265 -6.34 -8.53 -9.71
N TRP A 266 -6.76 -7.30 -9.43
CA TRP A 266 -6.80 -6.25 -10.44
C TRP A 266 -5.41 -6.08 -11.07
N ALA A 267 -5.33 -6.08 -12.41
CA ALA A 267 -4.07 -6.02 -13.15
C ALA A 267 -3.92 -4.69 -13.89
N ASN A 268 -4.91 -4.29 -14.68
CA ASN A 268 -4.85 -3.08 -15.50
C ASN A 268 -6.25 -2.58 -15.88
N GLU A 269 -6.36 -1.34 -16.36
CA GLU A 269 -7.59 -0.76 -16.90
C GLU A 269 -7.36 -0.07 -18.25
N TYR A 270 -8.39 -0.08 -19.11
CA TYR A 270 -8.35 0.49 -20.46
C TYR A 270 -9.57 1.37 -20.68
N THR A 271 -9.41 2.68 -20.52
CA THR A 271 -10.51 3.65 -20.62
C THR A 271 -10.89 3.93 -22.07
N PHE A 272 -12.19 4.01 -22.35
CA PHE A 272 -12.75 4.38 -23.65
C PHE A 272 -12.52 5.87 -23.94
N GLY A 273 -12.05 6.18 -25.14
CA GLY A 273 -11.66 7.54 -25.54
C GLY A 273 -12.84 8.51 -25.67
N VAL A 274 -12.59 9.80 -25.37
CA VAL A 274 -13.52 10.91 -25.66
C VAL A 274 -13.09 11.57 -26.97
N LEU A 275 -13.98 11.68 -27.96
CA LEU A 275 -13.72 12.52 -29.12
C LEU A 275 -13.47 13.96 -28.66
N LYS A 276 -12.30 14.52 -29.00
CA LYS A 276 -12.09 15.97 -29.00
C LYS A 276 -13.11 16.58 -29.97
N THR A 277 -14.19 17.16 -29.45
CA THR A 277 -14.99 18.10 -30.22
C THR A 277 -14.17 19.35 -30.46
N SER A 278 -13.74 19.53 -31.71
CA SER A 278 -13.18 20.77 -32.20
C SER A 278 -14.29 21.83 -32.26
N SER A 279 -14.22 22.88 -31.44
CA SER A 279 -15.04 24.07 -31.60
C SER A 279 -14.19 25.34 -31.40
N LEU A 280 -13.83 25.88 -32.57
CA LEU A 280 -13.61 27.27 -32.97
C LEU A 280 -13.89 28.38 -31.94
N GLU A 281 -12.89 29.28 -31.87
CA GLU A 281 -12.94 30.75 -31.78
C GLU A 281 -13.93 31.48 -30.86
N GLY A 282 -13.40 32.43 -30.09
CA GLY A 282 -14.18 33.41 -29.36
C GLY A 282 -13.32 34.34 -28.50
N SER A 283 -12.53 35.18 -29.14
CA SER A 283 -11.81 36.33 -28.58
C SER A 283 -12.72 37.26 -27.75
N GLY A 284 -12.23 37.70 -26.59
CA GLY A 284 -12.89 38.74 -25.79
C GLY A 284 -11.93 39.32 -24.75
N ALA A 285 -11.18 40.35 -25.15
CA ALA A 285 -10.36 41.16 -24.27
C ALA A 285 -11.24 42.02 -23.34
N SER A 286 -10.85 42.16 -22.08
CA SER A 286 -11.14 43.38 -21.33
C SER A 286 -9.95 43.77 -20.45
N LEU A 287 -9.41 44.95 -20.76
CA LEU A 287 -8.49 45.70 -19.93
C LEU A 287 -9.30 46.37 -18.82
N SER A 288 -8.83 46.33 -17.58
CA SER A 288 -9.09 47.40 -16.64
C SER A 288 -7.91 47.65 -15.71
N SER A 289 -7.80 48.92 -15.36
CA SER A 289 -6.62 49.70 -15.02
C SER A 289 -6.03 49.45 -13.64
N LYS A 290 -4.70 49.63 -13.60
CA LYS A 290 -3.92 49.97 -12.41
C LYS A 290 -4.54 51.14 -11.64
N ASN A 291 -4.48 51.06 -10.32
CA ASN A 291 -4.16 52.20 -9.47
C ASN A 291 -3.44 51.71 -8.21
N GLY A 292 -2.20 52.15 -8.05
CA GLY A 292 -1.44 52.00 -6.81
C GLY A 292 -1.52 53.26 -5.98
N SER A 293 -1.33 53.12 -4.67
CA SER A 293 -0.72 54.16 -3.83
C SER A 293 0.00 53.50 -2.65
N PRO A 294 1.09 54.12 -2.15
CA PRO A 294 2.12 53.47 -1.35
C PRO A 294 1.96 53.76 0.14
N GLY A 295 2.45 52.87 1.00
CA GLY A 295 2.58 53.21 2.42
C GLY A 295 3.13 52.09 3.31
N SER A 296 4.19 52.45 4.02
CA SER A 296 4.73 51.85 5.25
C SER A 296 5.73 50.69 5.08
N GLY A 297 7.01 51.06 5.22
CA GLY A 297 8.13 50.16 5.31
C GLY A 297 8.14 49.39 6.62
N THR A 298 8.21 48.08 6.50
CA THR A 298 8.81 47.19 7.49
C THR A 298 9.87 46.37 6.77
N THR A 299 11.00 46.19 7.44
CA THR A 299 12.28 45.70 6.94
C THR A 299 12.15 44.37 6.17
N LYS A 300 12.30 44.44 4.85
CA LYS A 300 12.40 43.25 3.98
C LYS A 300 13.68 42.49 4.32
N ARG A 301 13.51 41.27 4.85
CA ARG A 301 14.55 40.25 4.79
C ARG A 301 14.88 39.99 3.30
N PRO A 302 16.15 39.77 2.93
CA PRO A 302 16.55 39.59 1.54
C PRO A 302 15.78 38.43 0.91
N GLY A 303 15.17 38.69 -0.25
CA GLY A 303 14.28 37.76 -0.94
C GLY A 303 15.01 36.50 -1.38
N ILE A 304 14.67 35.38 -0.75
CA ILE A 304 15.05 34.04 -1.19
C ILE A 304 14.33 33.79 -2.52
N LYS A 305 15.08 33.41 -3.57
CA LYS A 305 14.49 32.98 -4.86
C LYS A 305 13.52 31.82 -4.61
N ARG A 306 12.36 31.85 -5.26
CA ARG A 306 11.31 30.84 -5.17
C ARG A 306 11.85 29.47 -5.58
N GLY A 307 12.12 28.58 -4.62
CA GLY A 307 12.52 27.21 -4.92
C GLY A 307 11.31 26.36 -5.29
N ASN A 308 11.46 25.49 -6.30
CA ASN A 308 10.45 24.51 -6.70
C ASN A 308 10.83 23.12 -6.17
N THR A 309 9.82 22.28 -5.96
CA THR A 309 10.05 20.86 -5.66
C THR A 309 8.96 20.01 -6.29
N ILE A 310 9.28 18.75 -6.52
CA ILE A 310 8.31 17.70 -6.81
C ILE A 310 8.50 16.56 -5.81
N ILE A 311 7.39 16.08 -5.23
CA ILE A 311 7.37 14.93 -4.35
C ILE A 311 6.63 13.82 -5.10
N LEU A 312 7.33 12.72 -5.32
CA LEU A 312 6.84 11.51 -5.97
C LEU A 312 6.02 10.73 -4.95
N VAL A 313 4.70 10.90 -5.01
CA VAL A 313 3.74 10.17 -4.21
C VAL A 313 3.36 8.91 -5.00
N GLY A 314 4.20 7.88 -4.85
CA GLY A 314 4.01 6.57 -5.49
C GLY A 314 2.70 5.87 -5.09
N GLY A 315 2.50 4.66 -5.64
CA GLY A 315 1.24 3.90 -5.60
C GLY A 315 0.65 3.56 -4.21
N PHE A 316 -0.33 2.66 -4.17
CA PHE A 316 -1.24 2.42 -3.03
C PHE A 316 -0.61 2.05 -1.66
N GLY A 317 0.72 2.02 -1.51
CA GLY A 317 1.39 1.76 -0.23
C GLY A 317 1.09 0.37 0.33
N THR A 318 0.87 -0.62 -0.55
CA THR A 318 0.32 -1.94 -0.19
C THR A 318 1.15 -2.70 0.83
N ARG A 319 2.47 -2.49 0.85
CA ARG A 319 3.40 -3.12 1.81
C ARG A 319 3.27 -2.57 3.23
N LEU A 320 2.69 -1.38 3.42
CA LEU A 320 2.44 -0.77 4.72
C LEU A 320 1.01 -1.05 5.24
N ARG A 321 0.24 -1.89 4.54
CA ARG A 321 -1.05 -2.36 5.05
C ARG A 321 -0.85 -3.08 6.39
N PRO A 322 -1.82 -2.97 7.32
CA PRO A 322 -3.18 -2.45 7.17
C PRO A 322 -3.32 -0.91 7.23
N LEU A 323 -2.29 -0.15 7.59
CA LEU A 323 -2.41 1.31 7.79
C LEU A 323 -2.87 2.04 6.52
N THR A 324 -2.34 1.61 5.38
CA THR A 324 -2.65 2.22 4.07
C THR A 324 -4.00 1.81 3.48
N LEU A 325 -4.81 1.05 4.22
CA LEU A 325 -6.23 0.86 3.90
C LEU A 325 -7.09 2.02 4.40
N THR A 326 -6.63 2.74 5.42
CA THR A 326 -7.36 3.89 6.01
C THR A 326 -6.91 5.21 5.41
N TYR A 327 -5.58 5.44 5.38
CA TYR A 327 -5.00 6.68 4.86
C TYR A 327 -3.98 6.40 3.77
N PRO A 328 -3.85 7.27 2.75
CA PRO A 328 -2.75 7.16 1.79
C PRO A 328 -1.41 7.28 2.54
N LYS A 329 -0.39 6.56 2.06
CA LYS A 329 0.93 6.46 2.72
C LYS A 329 1.50 7.81 3.20
N PRO A 330 1.48 8.91 2.41
CA PRO A 330 2.05 10.19 2.85
C PRO A 330 1.34 10.82 4.05
N LEU A 331 0.08 10.43 4.31
CA LEU A 331 -0.70 10.92 5.45
C LEU A 331 -0.56 10.06 6.71
N VAL A 332 0.09 8.89 6.63
CA VAL A 332 0.36 8.06 7.81
C VAL A 332 1.31 8.81 8.74
N GLU A 333 0.94 8.98 10.02
CA GLU A 333 1.75 9.73 10.98
C GLU A 333 3.01 8.96 11.40
N PHE A 334 4.17 9.47 11.01
CA PHE A 334 5.48 9.02 11.47
C PHE A 334 5.98 9.96 12.57
N ALA A 335 6.17 9.44 13.79
CA ALA A 335 6.52 10.25 14.97
C ALA A 335 5.57 11.44 15.19
N ASN A 336 4.27 11.13 15.27
CA ASN A 336 3.15 12.06 15.53
C ASN A 336 2.91 13.13 14.46
N LYS A 337 3.53 13.00 13.28
CA LYS A 337 3.34 13.91 12.17
C LYS A 337 3.27 13.14 10.84
N PRO A 338 2.32 13.44 9.94
CA PRO A 338 2.26 12.84 8.61
C PRO A 338 3.61 12.90 7.87
N MET A 339 3.97 11.82 7.19
CA MET A 339 5.25 11.73 6.45
C MET A 339 5.46 12.90 5.51
N ILE A 340 4.41 13.30 4.76
CA ILE A 340 4.47 14.43 3.83
C ILE A 340 4.69 15.77 4.54
N GLN A 341 4.16 15.92 5.76
CA GLN A 341 4.29 17.15 6.52
C GLN A 341 5.75 17.38 6.95
N HIS A 342 6.49 16.31 7.31
CA HIS A 342 7.93 16.43 7.59
C HIS A 342 8.71 16.98 6.39
N GLN A 343 8.38 16.52 5.19
CA GLN A 343 9.04 16.97 3.95
C GLN A 343 8.69 18.42 3.65
N ILE A 344 7.40 18.78 3.66
CA ILE A 344 6.93 20.15 3.37
C ILE A 344 7.54 21.16 4.35
N GLU A 345 7.57 20.85 5.65
CA GLU A 345 8.15 21.74 6.66
C GLU A 345 9.65 21.96 6.44
N ALA A 346 10.40 20.90 6.14
CA ALA A 346 11.83 21.00 5.85
C ALA A 346 12.11 21.78 4.55
N LEU A 347 11.30 21.56 3.51
CA LEU A 347 11.37 22.29 2.24
C LEU A 347 11.07 23.78 2.43
N ALA A 348 10.01 24.12 3.16
CA ALA A 348 9.66 25.50 3.48
C ALA A 348 10.76 26.20 4.28
N SER A 349 11.38 25.49 5.24
CA SER A 349 12.52 25.99 6.01
C SER A 349 13.76 26.26 5.13
N ALA A 350 13.89 25.55 4.00
CA ALA A 350 14.92 25.78 3.00
C ALA A 350 14.54 26.85 1.95
N GLY A 351 13.37 27.47 2.07
CA GLY A 351 12.92 28.55 1.19
C GLY A 351 12.17 28.10 -0.07
N VAL A 352 11.74 26.83 -0.13
CA VAL A 352 10.86 26.34 -1.21
C VAL A 352 9.46 26.95 -1.05
N THR A 353 8.89 27.44 -2.14
CA THR A 353 7.57 28.07 -2.15
C THR A 353 6.54 27.31 -2.97
N ASP A 354 6.97 26.51 -3.94
CA ASP A 354 6.11 25.78 -4.85
C ASP A 354 6.40 24.28 -4.75
N VAL A 355 5.40 23.51 -4.34
CA VAL A 355 5.47 22.06 -4.14
C VAL A 355 4.53 21.37 -5.12
N VAL A 356 5.07 20.51 -5.98
CA VAL A 356 4.29 19.64 -6.85
C VAL A 356 4.18 18.26 -6.20
N LEU A 357 2.96 17.74 -6.04
CA LEU A 357 2.74 16.35 -5.64
C LEU A 357 2.37 15.54 -6.88
N ALA A 358 3.28 14.68 -7.30
CA ALA A 358 3.01 13.71 -8.35
C ALA A 358 2.21 12.55 -7.76
N VAL A 359 0.93 12.45 -8.10
CA VAL A 359 -0.02 11.50 -7.51
C VAL A 359 -0.68 10.64 -8.59
N ASN A 360 -0.86 9.36 -8.31
CA ASN A 360 -1.55 8.44 -9.23
C ASN A 360 -3.00 8.18 -8.79
N TYR A 361 -3.40 8.59 -7.58
CA TYR A 361 -4.68 8.20 -6.98
C TYR A 361 -5.27 9.25 -6.03
N ARG A 362 -6.60 9.40 -6.09
CA ARG A 362 -7.51 10.17 -5.19
C ARG A 362 -6.87 11.33 -4.42
N PRO A 363 -6.54 12.46 -5.09
CA PRO A 363 -6.04 13.66 -4.43
C PRO A 363 -7.04 14.23 -3.42
N GLU A 364 -8.33 13.87 -3.51
CA GLU A 364 -9.40 14.44 -2.67
C GLU A 364 -9.19 14.13 -1.18
N ILE A 365 -8.67 12.93 -0.85
CA ILE A 365 -8.41 12.53 0.54
C ILE A 365 -7.26 13.37 1.15
N MET A 366 -6.32 13.82 0.32
CA MET A 366 -5.18 14.63 0.76
C MET A 366 -5.48 16.13 0.73
N ALA A 367 -6.47 16.57 -0.04
CA ALA A 367 -6.72 17.99 -0.31
C ALA A 367 -6.93 18.84 0.95
N GLU A 368 -7.69 18.34 1.93
CA GLU A 368 -7.94 19.07 3.19
C GLU A 368 -6.68 19.23 4.04
N ALA A 369 -5.93 18.13 4.21
CA ALA A 369 -4.68 18.14 4.96
C ALA A 369 -3.65 19.06 4.30
N LEU A 370 -3.53 19.00 2.97
CA LEU A 370 -2.57 19.81 2.22
C LEU A 370 -2.91 21.29 2.24
N LYS A 371 -4.19 21.68 2.14
CA LYS A 371 -4.61 23.09 2.33
C LYS A 371 -4.20 23.65 3.70
N THR A 372 -4.27 22.81 4.73
CA THR A 372 -3.78 23.19 6.06
C THR A 372 -2.29 23.46 6.04
N TYR A 373 -1.50 22.61 5.36
CA TYR A 373 -0.05 22.77 5.23
C TYR A 373 0.36 23.94 4.34
N GLU A 374 -0.35 24.21 3.25
CA GLU A 374 -0.14 25.42 2.42
C GLU A 374 -0.17 26.68 3.30
N LYS A 375 -1.22 26.81 4.11
CA LYS A 375 -1.38 27.95 5.02
C LYS A 375 -0.34 27.96 6.13
N GLN A 376 -0.07 26.79 6.74
CA GLN A 376 0.84 26.69 7.89
C GLN A 376 2.29 27.01 7.51
N TYR A 377 2.75 26.55 6.34
CA TYR A 377 4.14 26.71 5.90
C TYR A 377 4.32 27.80 4.83
N ASN A 378 3.23 28.47 4.43
CA ASN A 378 3.23 29.50 3.40
C ASN A 378 3.85 29.00 2.07
N VAL A 379 3.39 27.83 1.64
CA VAL A 379 3.77 27.19 0.37
C VAL A 379 2.55 27.00 -0.51
N LYS A 380 2.74 26.94 -1.83
CA LYS A 380 1.73 26.53 -2.81
C LYS A 380 1.91 25.04 -3.10
N ILE A 381 0.84 24.25 -2.98
CA ILE A 381 0.84 22.82 -3.27
C ILE A 381 -0.04 22.56 -4.50
N GLU A 382 0.54 21.97 -5.53
CA GLU A 382 -0.16 21.65 -6.78
C GLU A 382 -0.07 20.15 -7.05
N PHE A 383 -1.18 19.55 -7.48
CA PHE A 383 -1.21 18.13 -7.84
C PHE A 383 -0.85 17.96 -9.32
N SER A 384 0.13 17.12 -9.59
CA SER A 384 0.37 16.56 -10.93
C SER A 384 -0.24 15.15 -10.94
N VAL A 385 -1.42 15.03 -11.51
CA VAL A 385 -2.15 13.76 -11.55
C VAL A 385 -1.69 12.95 -12.75
N GLU A 386 -1.07 11.82 -12.46
CA GLU A 386 -0.63 10.85 -13.45
C GLU A 386 -1.80 9.91 -13.82
N THR A 387 -2.20 9.90 -15.09
CA THR A 387 -3.33 9.07 -15.58
C THR A 387 -2.94 7.64 -15.92
N GLU A 388 -1.66 7.41 -16.21
CA GLU A 388 -1.06 6.11 -16.50
C GLU A 388 0.32 6.03 -15.84
N PRO A 389 0.83 4.88 -15.38
CA PRO A 389 2.13 4.84 -14.70
C PRO A 389 3.30 5.23 -15.63
N LEU A 390 3.88 6.43 -15.47
CA LEU A 390 4.99 6.94 -16.30
C LEU A 390 6.37 6.71 -15.67
N GLY A 391 6.47 5.90 -14.62
CA GLY A 391 7.73 5.61 -13.92
C GLY A 391 8.18 6.75 -13.01
N THR A 392 9.46 6.80 -12.68
CA THR A 392 10.02 7.79 -11.72
C THR A 392 10.43 9.11 -12.39
N ALA A 393 10.71 9.11 -13.70
CA ALA A 393 11.03 10.32 -14.46
C ALA A 393 9.81 10.98 -15.11
N GLY A 394 8.81 10.18 -15.53
CA GLY A 394 7.62 10.68 -16.21
C GLY A 394 6.88 11.80 -15.46
N PRO A 395 6.67 11.72 -14.13
CA PRO A 395 6.05 12.80 -13.37
C PRO A 395 6.80 14.14 -13.42
N LEU A 396 8.14 14.12 -13.56
CA LEU A 396 8.93 15.34 -13.72
C LEU A 396 8.58 16.01 -15.06
N LYS A 397 8.45 15.20 -16.13
CA LYS A 397 8.07 15.70 -17.45
C LYS A 397 6.63 16.20 -17.48
N LEU A 398 5.71 15.50 -16.82
CA LEU A 398 4.31 15.93 -16.68
C LEU A 398 4.20 17.28 -15.96
N ALA A 399 5.07 17.52 -14.97
CA ALA A 399 5.15 18.77 -14.22
C ALA A 399 6.06 19.84 -14.86
N GLU A 400 6.48 19.68 -16.12
CA GLU A 400 7.45 20.56 -16.78
C GLU A 400 7.03 22.04 -16.76
N ARG A 401 5.74 22.34 -16.88
CA ARG A 401 5.22 23.73 -16.81
C ARG A 401 5.53 24.43 -15.49
N ILE A 402 5.65 23.68 -14.40
CA ILE A 402 5.91 24.20 -13.06
C ILE A 402 7.41 24.15 -12.78
N LEU A 403 8.04 23.01 -13.05
CA LEU A 403 9.46 22.77 -12.75
C LEU A 403 10.40 23.53 -13.70
N GLY A 404 9.97 23.76 -14.94
CA GLY A 404 10.72 24.48 -15.98
C GLY A 404 10.25 25.92 -16.21
N LYS A 405 9.55 26.53 -15.25
CA LYS A 405 9.06 27.92 -15.38
C LYS A 405 10.19 28.97 -15.41
N ASP A 406 11.34 28.63 -14.83
CA ASP A 406 12.57 29.41 -14.82
C ASP A 406 13.78 28.46 -14.69
N ASP A 407 15.01 29.00 -14.72
CA ASP A 407 16.26 28.23 -14.68
C ASP A 407 16.70 27.82 -13.26
N SER A 408 15.87 28.03 -12.23
CA SER A 408 16.23 27.65 -10.86
C SER A 408 16.17 26.12 -10.68
N PRO A 409 17.13 25.52 -9.96
CA PRO A 409 17.08 24.09 -9.67
C PRO A 409 15.87 23.75 -8.80
N PHE A 410 15.40 22.51 -8.90
CA PHE A 410 14.27 22.00 -8.13
C PHE A 410 14.63 20.71 -7.40
N PHE A 411 14.01 20.52 -6.23
CA PHE A 411 14.16 19.27 -5.48
C PHE A 411 13.22 18.19 -6.01
N VAL A 412 13.64 16.94 -5.90
CA VAL A 412 12.84 15.76 -6.19
C VAL A 412 12.94 14.82 -5.00
N LEU A 413 11.81 14.37 -4.46
CA LEU A 413 11.77 13.53 -3.26
C LEU A 413 10.84 12.33 -3.47
N ASN A 414 11.24 11.17 -2.98
CA ASN A 414 10.30 10.07 -2.76
C ASN A 414 9.48 10.35 -1.49
N ALA A 415 8.14 10.22 -1.57
CA ALA A 415 7.24 10.54 -0.46
C ALA A 415 7.39 9.62 0.78
N ASP A 416 8.10 8.51 0.64
CA ASP A 416 8.29 7.51 1.70
C ASP A 416 9.66 7.52 2.37
N VAL A 417 10.54 8.41 1.95
CA VAL A 417 11.83 8.63 2.58
C VAL A 417 11.68 9.55 3.77
N THR A 418 12.28 9.16 4.90
CA THR A 418 12.43 9.98 6.11
C THR A 418 13.91 10.12 6.46
N CYS A 419 14.36 11.35 6.65
CA CYS A 419 15.76 11.66 7.01
C CYS A 419 15.87 13.04 7.68
N ASP A 420 17.10 13.50 7.92
CA ASP A 420 17.39 14.83 8.46
C ASP A 420 17.20 15.99 7.45
N TYR A 421 16.88 15.69 6.18
CA TYR A 421 16.58 16.64 5.09
C TYR A 421 17.56 17.82 4.95
N PRO A 422 18.77 17.60 4.39
CA PRO A 422 19.83 18.62 4.32
C PRO A 422 19.63 19.63 3.16
N PHE A 423 18.40 20.08 2.88
CA PHE A 423 18.08 20.82 1.65
C PHE A 423 18.91 22.10 1.43
N ALA A 424 19.18 22.87 2.49
CA ALA A 424 20.01 24.07 2.38
C ALA A 424 21.46 23.76 1.99
N GLN A 425 22.04 22.72 2.61
CA GLN A 425 23.41 22.26 2.31
C GLN A 425 23.48 21.64 0.91
N LEU A 426 22.45 20.89 0.53
CA LEU A 426 22.31 20.27 -0.77
C LEU A 426 22.22 21.33 -1.89
N ALA A 427 21.43 22.39 -1.69
CA ALA A 427 21.32 23.48 -2.66
C ALA A 427 22.63 24.24 -2.86
N GLU A 428 23.35 24.54 -1.77
CA GLU A 428 24.65 25.19 -1.84
C GLU A 428 25.69 24.30 -2.53
N PHE A 429 25.74 23.01 -2.18
CA PHE A 429 26.62 22.05 -2.84
C PHE A 429 26.32 21.93 -4.34
N HIS A 430 25.05 21.83 -4.72
CA HIS A 430 24.62 21.73 -6.11
C HIS A 430 25.10 22.93 -6.94
N LYS A 431 24.92 24.13 -6.37
CA LYS A 431 25.37 25.38 -6.97
C LYS A 431 26.89 25.44 -7.13
N GLN A 432 27.66 24.91 -6.17
CA GLN A 432 29.13 24.96 -6.20
C GLN A 432 29.74 24.12 -7.32
N HIS A 433 29.22 22.92 -7.57
CA HIS A 433 29.75 22.06 -8.63
C HIS A 433 29.20 22.39 -10.03
N GLY A 434 28.06 23.09 -10.12
CA GLY A 434 27.51 23.59 -11.39
C GLY A 434 27.06 22.51 -12.39
N GLY A 435 26.94 21.27 -11.92
CA GLY A 435 26.49 20.12 -12.72
C GLY A 435 24.97 20.14 -12.92
N GLU A 436 24.47 19.19 -13.69
CA GLU A 436 23.05 19.12 -14.04
C GLU A 436 22.18 18.50 -12.94
N GLY A 437 22.77 17.65 -12.09
CA GLY A 437 22.05 17.03 -10.99
C GLY A 437 22.94 16.59 -9.84
N THR A 438 22.34 16.53 -8.65
CA THR A 438 22.94 15.93 -7.45
C THR A 438 22.01 14.87 -6.87
N ILE A 439 22.56 13.68 -6.61
CA ILE A 439 21.87 12.60 -5.90
C ILE A 439 22.31 12.59 -4.44
N VAL A 440 21.36 12.63 -3.50
CA VAL A 440 21.67 12.36 -2.10
C VAL A 440 21.89 10.85 -1.94
N VAL A 441 23.00 10.47 -1.32
CA VAL A 441 23.37 9.08 -1.08
C VAL A 441 23.57 8.81 0.40
N THR A 442 23.34 7.58 0.84
CA THR A 442 23.64 7.16 2.21
C THR A 442 24.35 5.81 2.22
N LYS A 443 25.09 5.52 3.30
CA LYS A 443 25.80 4.25 3.44
C LYS A 443 24.94 3.23 4.18
N VAL A 444 24.80 2.05 3.59
CA VAL A 444 24.08 0.91 4.21
C VAL A 444 24.93 -0.35 4.20
N GLU A 445 24.70 -1.25 5.16
CA GLU A 445 25.41 -2.54 5.20
C GLU A 445 24.97 -3.46 4.05
N GLU A 446 23.69 -3.44 3.69
CA GLU A 446 23.09 -4.33 2.69
C GLU A 446 22.48 -3.53 1.52
N PRO A 447 23.24 -3.30 0.43
CA PRO A 447 22.83 -2.44 -0.67
C PRO A 447 21.97 -3.13 -1.74
N SER A 448 21.82 -4.45 -1.72
CA SER A 448 21.17 -5.25 -2.80
C SER A 448 19.74 -4.82 -3.17
N LYS A 449 19.05 -4.11 -2.27
CA LYS A 449 17.66 -3.65 -2.47
C LYS A 449 17.55 -2.27 -3.14
N TYR A 450 18.67 -1.58 -3.34
CA TYR A 450 18.71 -0.18 -3.73
C TYR A 450 19.63 0.06 -4.93
N GLY A 451 19.50 1.22 -5.57
CA GLY A 451 20.47 1.69 -6.55
C GLY A 451 21.76 2.16 -5.87
N VAL A 452 22.90 1.65 -6.33
CA VAL A 452 24.24 1.97 -5.81
C VAL A 452 24.93 2.99 -6.70
N VAL A 453 25.53 4.00 -6.06
CA VAL A 453 26.30 5.04 -6.72
C VAL A 453 27.79 4.74 -6.60
N VAL A 454 28.47 4.70 -7.74
CA VAL A 454 29.92 4.54 -7.83
C VAL A 454 30.53 5.88 -8.24
N HIS A 455 31.52 6.36 -7.49
CA HIS A 455 32.23 7.60 -7.81
C HIS A 455 33.28 7.40 -8.90
N LYS A 456 33.55 8.46 -9.66
CA LYS A 456 34.67 8.52 -10.59
C LYS A 456 35.99 8.45 -9.81
N PRO A 457 36.94 7.57 -10.21
CA PRO A 457 38.24 7.49 -9.55
C PRO A 457 38.93 8.86 -9.44
N GLY A 458 39.38 9.21 -8.25
CA GLY A 458 40.05 10.49 -7.99
C GLY A 458 39.13 11.72 -7.90
N HIS A 459 37.81 11.57 -8.01
CA HIS A 459 36.86 12.67 -7.83
C HIS A 459 36.02 12.49 -6.56
N ALA A 460 35.84 13.56 -5.80
CA ALA A 460 35.17 13.51 -4.49
C ALA A 460 33.64 13.30 -4.53
N SER A 461 32.99 13.40 -5.68
CA SER A 461 31.51 13.47 -5.75
C SER A 461 30.91 13.11 -7.11
N MET A 462 31.65 13.34 -8.21
CA MET A 462 31.21 12.99 -9.55
C MET A 462 30.97 11.49 -9.67
N ILE A 463 29.84 11.13 -10.26
CA ILE A 463 29.39 9.75 -10.39
C ILE A 463 29.97 9.15 -11.68
N ASP A 464 30.53 7.95 -11.57
CA ASP A 464 31.00 7.13 -12.70
C ASP A 464 29.88 6.32 -13.32
N ARG A 465 29.05 5.70 -12.46
CA ARG A 465 27.89 4.91 -12.86
C ARG A 465 26.90 4.75 -11.72
N PHE A 466 25.65 4.52 -12.10
CA PHE A 466 24.55 4.14 -11.24
C PHE A 466 24.20 2.68 -11.52
N VAL A 467 24.11 1.85 -10.49
CA VAL A 467 23.81 0.42 -10.63
C VAL A 467 22.55 0.10 -9.82
N GLU A 468 21.43 -0.10 -10.50
CA GLU A 468 20.15 -0.43 -9.85
C GLU A 468 20.14 -1.87 -9.35
N LYS A 469 19.89 -2.07 -8.04
CA LYS A 469 19.72 -3.38 -7.37
C LYS A 469 20.79 -4.40 -7.79
N PRO A 470 22.06 -4.11 -7.47
CA PRO A 470 23.17 -4.94 -7.94
C PRO A 470 23.11 -6.33 -7.31
N VAL A 471 23.34 -7.36 -8.13
CA VAL A 471 23.45 -8.76 -7.68
C VAL A 471 24.78 -9.00 -6.95
N GLU A 472 25.84 -8.31 -7.39
CA GLU A 472 27.17 -8.35 -6.78
C GLU A 472 27.44 -7.08 -5.97
N PHE A 473 28.32 -7.16 -4.97
CA PHE A 473 28.69 -5.99 -4.19
C PHE A 473 29.53 -5.02 -5.02
N VAL A 474 28.94 -3.88 -5.41
CA VAL A 474 29.62 -2.80 -6.16
C VAL A 474 29.95 -1.58 -5.29
N GLY A 475 29.37 -1.50 -4.09
CA GLY A 475 29.55 -0.40 -3.14
C GLY A 475 28.41 -0.33 -2.14
N ASN A 476 28.58 0.47 -1.10
CA ASN A 476 27.60 0.62 -0.01
C ASN A 476 26.88 1.97 0.00
N ARG A 477 27.19 2.87 -0.94
CA ARG A 477 26.50 4.15 -1.11
C ARG A 477 25.27 3.97 -1.98
N ILE A 478 24.10 3.99 -1.35
CA ILE A 478 22.83 3.83 -2.03
C ILE A 478 22.18 5.17 -2.30
N ASN A 479 21.35 5.20 -3.33
CA ASN A 479 20.42 6.30 -3.59
C ASN A 479 19.46 6.48 -2.41
N ALA A 480 19.45 7.69 -1.83
CA ALA A 480 18.59 8.03 -0.70
C ALA A 480 17.18 8.51 -1.09
N GLY A 481 16.86 8.58 -2.39
CA GLY A 481 15.56 9.01 -2.90
C GLY A 481 15.30 10.51 -2.79
N ILE A 482 16.37 11.31 -2.72
CA ILE A 482 16.32 12.78 -2.72
C ILE A 482 17.32 13.30 -3.76
N TYR A 483 16.86 14.21 -4.60
CA TYR A 483 17.66 14.80 -5.67
C TYR A 483 17.48 16.32 -5.71
N ILE A 484 18.45 17.02 -6.29
CA ILE A 484 18.29 18.38 -6.79
C ILE A 484 18.77 18.42 -8.23
N LEU A 485 17.92 18.94 -9.13
CA LEU A 485 18.11 18.86 -10.58
C LEU A 485 17.91 20.24 -11.21
N ASN A 486 18.67 20.51 -12.27
CA ASN A 486 18.43 21.66 -13.12
C ASN A 486 17.26 21.39 -14.09
N PRO A 487 16.51 22.43 -14.49
CA PRO A 487 15.43 22.32 -15.49
C PRO A 487 15.84 21.70 -16.82
N SER A 488 17.13 21.74 -17.20
CA SER A 488 17.64 21.10 -18.41
C SER A 488 17.41 19.58 -18.44
N VAL A 489 17.33 18.92 -17.28
CA VAL A 489 17.01 17.48 -17.18
C VAL A 489 15.67 17.14 -17.84
N LEU A 490 14.71 18.06 -17.79
CA LEU A 490 13.36 17.85 -18.37
C LEU A 490 13.41 17.65 -19.90
N LYS A 491 14.48 18.09 -20.57
CA LYS A 491 14.71 17.87 -22.01
C LYS A 491 15.21 16.46 -22.32
N ARG A 492 15.72 15.74 -21.32
CA ARG A 492 16.18 14.34 -21.43
C ARG A 492 15.06 13.33 -21.21
N ILE A 493 13.89 13.80 -20.73
CA ILE A 493 12.77 12.94 -20.36
C ILE A 493 11.67 13.07 -21.40
N GLU A 494 11.28 11.94 -21.97
CA GLU A 494 10.12 11.84 -22.85
C GLU A 494 8.85 11.58 -22.02
N LEU A 495 7.70 12.05 -22.49
CA LEU A 495 6.42 11.80 -21.80
C LEU A 495 5.92 10.39 -22.11
N ARG A 496 6.61 9.40 -21.53
CA ARG A 496 6.33 7.97 -21.59
C ARG A 496 6.81 7.32 -20.29
N PRO A 497 6.44 6.06 -20.01
CA PRO A 497 7.07 5.28 -18.94
C PRO A 497 8.60 5.34 -19.02
N THR A 498 9.21 5.99 -18.03
CA THR A 498 10.65 6.29 -17.99
C THR A 498 11.12 6.26 -16.54
N SER A 499 12.20 5.51 -16.27
CA SER A 499 12.87 5.52 -14.96
C SER A 499 14.01 6.54 -14.95
N ILE A 500 14.04 7.40 -13.92
CA ILE A 500 15.13 8.36 -13.75
C ILE A 500 16.46 7.62 -13.51
N GLU A 501 16.41 6.49 -12.78
CA GLU A 501 17.54 5.66 -12.43
C GLU A 501 18.15 4.91 -13.61
N GLN A 502 17.30 4.46 -14.55
CA GLN A 502 17.74 3.60 -15.67
C GLN A 502 18.05 4.39 -16.95
N GLU A 503 17.41 5.53 -17.17
CA GLU A 503 17.54 6.28 -18.43
C GLU A 503 18.16 7.66 -18.21
N THR A 504 17.64 8.43 -17.24
CA THR A 504 18.03 9.84 -17.07
C THR A 504 19.38 10.00 -16.39
N PHE A 505 19.62 9.36 -15.24
CA PHE A 505 20.90 9.44 -14.54
C PHE A 505 22.06 8.89 -15.37
N PRO A 506 21.96 7.74 -16.06
CA PRO A 506 23.03 7.27 -16.94
C PRO A 506 23.38 8.27 -18.05
N ALA A 507 22.39 8.97 -18.60
CA ALA A 507 22.63 10.01 -19.61
C ALA A 507 23.40 11.22 -19.02
N ILE A 508 23.03 11.69 -17.82
CA ILE A 508 23.73 12.81 -17.16
C ILE A 508 25.15 12.39 -16.73
N VAL A 509 25.33 11.14 -16.29
CA VAL A 509 26.63 10.56 -15.95
C VAL A 509 27.55 10.51 -17.17
N LYS A 510 27.03 10.08 -18.33
CA LYS A 510 27.79 10.04 -19.59
C LYS A 510 28.35 11.42 -19.97
N ASP A 511 27.61 12.47 -19.68
CA ASP A 511 28.01 13.86 -19.94
C ASP A 511 28.91 14.44 -18.81
N GLY A 512 29.15 13.69 -17.74
CA GLY A 512 30.00 14.12 -16.61
C GLY A 512 29.36 15.18 -15.72
N LEU A 513 28.02 15.26 -15.70
CA LEU A 513 27.28 16.34 -15.06
C LEU A 513 26.53 15.91 -13.78
N LEU A 514 26.67 14.66 -13.34
CA LEU A 514 25.97 14.12 -12.18
C LEU A 514 26.91 13.95 -10.98
N HIS A 515 26.51 14.52 -9.84
CA HIS A 515 27.25 14.43 -8.59
C HIS A 515 26.44 13.73 -7.50
N SER A 516 27.11 13.31 -6.44
CA SER A 516 26.48 12.78 -5.24
C SER A 516 26.80 13.64 -4.02
N PHE A 517 25.88 13.64 -3.07
CA PHE A 517 25.98 14.29 -1.77
C PHE A 517 25.77 13.24 -0.67
N ASP A 518 26.78 12.98 0.15
CA ASP A 518 26.68 12.02 1.25
C ASP A 518 25.78 12.59 2.37
N LEU A 519 24.65 11.93 2.63
CA LEU A 519 23.74 12.24 3.71
C LEU A 519 24.33 11.81 5.06
N GLU A 520 24.48 12.78 5.96
CA GLU A 520 24.80 12.51 7.35
C GLU A 520 23.54 12.30 8.19
N GLY A 521 23.68 11.51 9.25
CA GLY A 521 22.60 11.30 10.22
C GLY A 521 21.71 10.12 9.87
N PHE A 522 20.41 10.25 10.15
CA PHE A 522 19.49 9.13 9.95
C PHE A 522 18.85 9.15 8.57
N TRP A 523 18.57 7.95 8.05
CA TRP A 523 17.81 7.74 6.83
C TRP A 523 16.99 6.46 6.95
N MET A 524 15.77 6.47 6.42
CA MET A 524 14.93 5.29 6.29
C MET A 524 13.94 5.44 5.15
N ASP A 525 13.84 4.42 4.29
CA ASP A 525 12.69 4.16 3.42
C ASP A 525 11.61 3.44 4.25
N VAL A 526 10.52 4.14 4.54
CA VAL A 526 9.41 3.62 5.34
C VAL A 526 8.43 2.86 4.44
N GLY A 527 8.91 1.76 3.87
CA GLY A 527 8.18 0.92 2.90
C GLY A 527 7.14 -0.02 3.50
N GLN A 528 7.41 -0.53 4.71
CA GLN A 528 6.71 -1.64 5.36
C GLN A 528 6.79 -1.51 6.89
N PRO A 529 5.97 -2.23 7.68
CA PRO A 529 5.90 -2.03 9.13
C PRO A 529 7.21 -2.21 9.90
N LYS A 530 8.06 -3.16 9.50
CA LYS A 530 9.38 -3.36 10.11
C LYS A 530 10.27 -2.13 9.95
N ASP A 531 10.25 -1.54 8.77
CA ASP A 531 11.04 -0.36 8.43
C ASP A 531 10.45 0.89 9.07
N PHE A 532 9.12 0.97 9.20
CA PHE A 532 8.44 2.01 9.98
C PHE A 532 8.93 2.03 11.43
N LEU A 533 8.91 0.89 12.13
CA LEU A 533 9.40 0.80 13.51
C LEU A 533 10.90 1.12 13.63
N SER A 534 11.70 0.64 12.67
CA SER A 534 13.15 0.88 12.67
C SER A 534 13.48 2.35 12.38
N GLY A 535 12.77 2.96 11.43
CA GLY A 535 12.81 4.38 11.14
C GLY A 535 12.45 5.21 12.37
N THR A 536 11.38 4.86 13.09
CA THR A 536 11.01 5.54 14.33
C THR A 536 12.16 5.50 15.35
N CYS A 537 12.83 4.35 15.53
CA CYS A 537 13.98 4.26 16.42
C CYS A 537 15.13 5.19 15.99
N LEU A 538 15.43 5.22 14.70
CA LEU A 538 16.49 6.06 14.15
C LEU A 538 16.16 7.56 14.27
N TYR A 539 14.91 7.94 14.01
CA TYR A 539 14.41 9.30 14.17
C TYR A 539 14.47 9.76 15.62
N LEU A 540 13.98 8.96 16.57
CA LEU A 540 14.06 9.31 18.00
C LEU A 540 15.52 9.42 18.47
N SER A 541 16.41 8.58 17.94
CA SER A 541 17.85 8.67 18.21
C SER A 541 18.47 9.93 17.61
N SER A 542 18.03 10.38 16.43
CA SER A 542 18.50 11.63 15.83
C SER A 542 18.03 12.84 16.64
N LEU A 543 16.80 12.83 17.13
CA LEU A 543 16.29 13.86 18.04
C LEU A 543 17.11 13.95 19.33
N SER A 544 17.49 12.79 19.89
CA SER A 544 18.32 12.69 21.09
C SER A 544 19.71 13.29 20.86
N ARG A 545 20.39 12.93 19.75
CA ARG A 545 21.68 13.53 19.36
C ARG A 545 21.61 15.04 19.19
N LYS A 546 20.46 15.56 18.74
CA LYS A 546 20.21 17.00 18.56
C LYS A 546 19.72 17.70 19.85
N ASN A 547 19.62 16.98 20.98
CA ASN A 547 19.05 17.49 22.24
C ASN A 547 17.66 18.13 22.04
N SER A 548 16.82 17.51 21.20
CA SER A 548 15.51 18.05 20.85
C SER A 548 14.55 18.05 22.05
N LYS A 549 13.83 19.15 22.22
CA LYS A 549 12.75 19.30 23.22
C LYS A 549 11.48 18.50 22.88
N LEU A 550 11.43 17.87 21.71
CA LEU A 550 10.32 17.00 21.31
C LEU A 550 10.31 15.66 22.06
N LEU A 551 11.46 15.23 22.56
CA LEU A 551 11.53 14.02 23.37
C LEU A 551 10.98 14.31 24.77
N THR A 552 10.20 13.36 25.28
CA THR A 552 9.75 13.41 26.66
C THR A 552 10.96 13.31 27.59
N PRO A 553 11.09 14.19 28.60
CA PRO A 553 12.22 14.16 29.52
C PRO A 553 12.39 12.82 30.21
N ALA A 554 13.63 12.35 30.32
CA ALA A 554 13.95 11.11 31.04
C ALA A 554 13.66 11.18 32.55
N SER A 555 13.41 12.39 33.08
CA SER A 555 12.99 12.62 34.46
C SER A 555 11.52 12.27 34.72
N GLU A 556 10.71 12.09 33.68
CA GLU A 556 9.32 11.68 33.84
C GLU A 556 9.23 10.27 34.44
N PRO A 557 8.39 10.04 35.46
CA PRO A 557 8.41 8.81 36.25
C PRO A 557 8.00 7.55 35.46
N PHE A 558 7.31 7.71 34.34
CA PHE A 558 6.89 6.63 33.46
C PHE A 558 7.89 6.34 32.33
N VAL A 559 8.91 7.18 32.12
CA VAL A 559 9.93 6.96 31.10
C VAL A 559 10.99 6.01 31.65
N TYR A 560 11.07 4.80 31.09
CA TYR A 560 11.95 3.73 31.57
C TYR A 560 13.07 3.44 30.58
N GLY A 561 13.83 4.49 30.25
CA GLY A 561 15.05 4.43 29.44
C GLY A 561 14.86 4.64 27.93
N GLY A 562 15.94 5.10 27.29
CA GLY A 562 15.99 5.43 25.87
C GLY A 562 15.13 6.63 25.48
N ASN A 563 14.79 6.70 24.19
CA ASN A 563 14.11 7.86 23.60
C ASN A 563 12.60 7.60 23.50
N VAL A 564 11.81 8.55 23.99
CA VAL A 564 10.34 8.49 23.98
C VAL A 564 9.79 9.83 23.50
N LEU A 565 8.77 9.80 22.66
CA LEU A 565 8.05 10.98 22.17
C LEU A 565 6.57 10.80 22.46
N ILE A 566 6.00 11.68 23.28
CA ILE A 566 4.60 11.64 23.68
C ILE A 566 3.95 12.97 23.31
N ASP A 567 2.82 12.89 22.62
CA ASP A 567 2.01 14.07 22.35
C ASP A 567 1.47 14.67 23.66
N PRO A 568 1.49 16.01 23.85
CA PRO A 568 1.01 16.64 25.09
C PRO A 568 -0.44 16.32 25.47
N SER A 569 -1.30 15.94 24.51
CA SER A 569 -2.69 15.58 24.77
C SER A 569 -2.87 14.13 25.27
N ALA A 570 -1.83 13.31 25.20
CA ALA A 570 -1.89 11.92 25.67
C ALA A 570 -1.98 11.85 27.20
N LYS A 571 -2.68 10.83 27.71
CA LYS A 571 -2.86 10.60 29.14
C LYS A 571 -2.16 9.30 29.53
N ILE A 572 -1.26 9.39 30.51
CA ILE A 572 -0.46 8.26 30.97
C ILE A 572 -0.89 7.85 32.38
N GLY A 573 -1.22 6.58 32.56
CA GLY A 573 -1.58 5.98 33.84
C GLY A 573 -0.40 5.85 34.80
N LYS A 574 -0.70 5.49 36.04
CA LYS A 574 0.28 5.29 37.10
C LYS A 574 1.14 4.06 36.82
N ASN A 575 2.38 4.07 37.32
CA ASN A 575 3.28 2.91 37.31
C ASN A 575 3.59 2.34 35.90
N CYS A 576 3.42 3.14 34.84
CA CYS A 576 3.80 2.74 33.49
C CYS A 576 5.31 2.62 33.32
N ARG A 577 5.75 1.80 32.36
CA ARG A 577 7.15 1.77 31.89
C ARG A 577 7.18 1.93 30.37
N ILE A 578 7.58 3.10 29.92
CA ILE A 578 7.55 3.50 28.51
C ILE A 578 8.99 3.70 28.03
N GLY A 579 9.37 2.96 27.00
CA GLY A 579 10.69 3.03 26.38
C GLY A 579 11.45 1.70 26.40
N PRO A 580 12.56 1.62 25.64
CA PRO A 580 13.04 2.61 24.69
C PRO A 580 12.24 2.65 23.38
N ASN A 581 12.39 3.74 22.62
CA ASN A 581 11.91 3.93 21.25
C ASN A 581 10.39 3.86 21.08
N VAL A 582 9.67 4.69 21.81
CA VAL A 582 8.20 4.72 21.79
C VAL A 582 7.70 6.08 21.29
N THR A 583 6.70 6.05 20.40
CA THR A 583 5.93 7.25 20.04
C THR A 583 4.46 7.07 20.44
N ILE A 584 3.89 8.05 21.13
CA ILE A 584 2.49 8.07 21.56
C ILE A 584 1.81 9.30 20.95
N GLY A 585 0.83 9.06 20.09
CA GLY A 585 0.12 10.09 19.35
C GLY A 585 -0.92 10.88 20.15
N PRO A 586 -1.54 11.88 19.51
CA PRO A 586 -2.57 12.71 20.12
C PRO A 586 -3.75 11.92 20.69
N ASN A 587 -4.27 12.39 21.83
CA ASN A 587 -5.43 11.85 22.56
C ASN A 587 -5.33 10.36 22.94
N VAL A 588 -4.13 9.77 22.89
CA VAL A 588 -3.94 8.39 23.33
C VAL A 588 -4.11 8.29 24.84
N VAL A 589 -4.75 7.22 25.30
CA VAL A 589 -4.88 6.92 26.73
C VAL A 589 -4.18 5.62 27.06
N ILE A 590 -3.18 5.71 27.93
CA ILE A 590 -2.43 4.57 28.47
C ILE A 590 -2.91 4.30 29.89
N GLY A 591 -3.37 3.08 30.16
CA GLY A 591 -3.84 2.61 31.46
C GLY A 591 -2.70 2.37 32.44
N ASP A 592 -3.05 2.00 33.67
CA ASP A 592 -2.09 1.83 34.75
C ASP A 592 -1.19 0.61 34.51
N GLY A 593 0.09 0.71 34.85
CA GLY A 593 1.03 -0.42 34.80
C GLY A 593 1.40 -0.92 33.39
N VAL A 594 1.02 -0.19 32.33
CA VAL A 594 1.32 -0.56 30.94
C VAL A 594 2.83 -0.52 30.67
N ARG A 595 3.30 -1.44 29.82
CA ARG A 595 4.67 -1.49 29.33
C ARG A 595 4.72 -1.34 27.81
N LEU A 596 5.49 -0.35 27.34
CA LEU A 596 5.65 -0.02 25.92
C LEU A 596 7.12 -0.03 25.55
N GLN A 597 7.49 -0.75 24.48
CA GLN A 597 8.87 -0.78 23.97
C GLN A 597 8.91 -0.89 22.45
N ARG A 598 9.71 -0.07 21.77
CA ARG A 598 9.86 -0.11 20.31
C ARG A 598 8.50 -0.12 19.60
N CYS A 599 7.60 0.79 19.94
CA CYS A 599 6.23 0.77 19.41
C CYS A 599 5.72 2.16 19.07
N VAL A 600 4.72 2.18 18.20
CA VAL A 600 4.03 3.39 17.73
C VAL A 600 2.57 3.24 18.08
N ILE A 601 2.03 4.19 18.86
CA ILE A 601 0.60 4.23 19.20
C ILE A 601 0.00 5.45 18.50
N LEU A 602 -0.82 5.22 17.47
CA LEU A 602 -1.43 6.29 16.68
C LEU A 602 -2.61 6.94 17.42
N LYS A 603 -3.03 8.12 16.92
CA LYS A 603 -4.00 9.00 17.59
C LYS A 603 -5.29 8.30 17.97
N ASN A 604 -5.89 8.78 19.07
CA ASN A 604 -7.17 8.35 19.63
C ASN A 604 -7.22 6.88 20.10
N SER A 605 -6.09 6.18 20.16
CA SER A 605 -6.04 4.79 20.60
C SER A 605 -5.92 4.68 22.12
N ARG A 606 -6.27 3.50 22.65
CA ARG A 606 -6.24 3.20 24.08
C ARG A 606 -5.48 1.91 24.34
N VAL A 607 -4.56 1.94 25.29
CA VAL A 607 -3.93 0.73 25.82
C VAL A 607 -4.38 0.58 27.27
N LYS A 608 -5.16 -0.45 27.58
CA LYS A 608 -5.71 -0.63 28.94
C LYS A 608 -4.66 -1.21 29.90
N ASP A 609 -5.03 -1.22 31.17
CA ASP A 609 -4.15 -1.53 32.31
C ASP A 609 -3.34 -2.82 32.12
N HIS A 610 -2.08 -2.76 32.53
CA HIS A 610 -1.13 -3.87 32.59
C HIS A 610 -0.80 -4.56 31.25
N ALA A 611 -1.23 -4.00 30.13
CA ALA A 611 -0.86 -4.52 28.81
C ALA A 611 0.65 -4.35 28.53
N TRP A 612 1.17 -5.26 27.72
CA TRP A 612 2.54 -5.25 27.20
C TRP A 612 2.52 -5.09 25.68
N VAL A 613 3.13 -4.03 25.15
CA VAL A 613 3.20 -3.80 23.70
C VAL A 613 4.67 -3.59 23.30
N LYS A 614 5.18 -4.48 22.45
CA LYS A 614 6.59 -4.45 22.05
C LYS A 614 6.77 -4.67 20.55
N SER A 615 7.46 -3.79 19.83
CA SER A 615 7.63 -3.95 18.38
C SER A 615 6.28 -4.05 17.67
N THR A 616 5.42 -3.06 17.89
CA THR A 616 4.04 -3.04 17.42
C THR A 616 3.65 -1.64 16.95
N ILE A 617 2.81 -1.58 15.92
CA ILE A 617 2.13 -0.35 15.52
C ILE A 617 0.64 -0.52 15.87
N VAL A 618 0.18 0.21 16.88
CA VAL A 618 -1.25 0.29 17.21
C VAL A 618 -1.86 1.38 16.33
N GLY A 619 -2.69 0.97 15.37
CA GLY A 619 -3.38 1.85 14.43
C GLY A 619 -4.32 2.83 15.12
N TRP A 620 -4.95 3.69 14.32
CA TRP A 620 -5.88 4.72 14.80
C TRP A 620 -7.08 4.12 15.53
N ASN A 621 -7.64 4.90 16.47
CA ASN A 621 -8.90 4.59 17.16
C ASN A 621 -8.96 3.17 17.78
N SER A 622 -7.81 2.54 18.01
CA SER A 622 -7.72 1.13 18.38
C SER A 622 -7.63 0.95 19.89
N THR A 623 -8.11 -0.17 20.39
CA THR A 623 -8.05 -0.52 21.82
C THR A 623 -7.26 -1.81 22.03
N VAL A 624 -6.25 -1.75 22.90
CA VAL A 624 -5.54 -2.92 23.43
C VAL A 624 -6.08 -3.24 24.81
N GLY A 625 -6.58 -4.47 25.00
CA GLY A 625 -7.21 -4.92 26.24
C GLY A 625 -6.28 -4.99 27.45
N LYS A 626 -6.87 -5.16 28.63
CA LYS A 626 -6.12 -5.31 29.89
C LYS A 626 -5.28 -6.57 29.83
N TRP A 627 -4.06 -6.55 30.35
CA TRP A 627 -3.14 -7.70 30.34
C TRP A 627 -2.86 -8.30 28.94
N ALA A 628 -3.27 -7.63 27.86
CA ALA A 628 -3.00 -8.09 26.51
C ALA A 628 -1.50 -7.94 26.19
N ARG A 629 -1.00 -8.81 25.32
CA ARG A 629 0.40 -8.82 24.90
C ARG A 629 0.50 -8.79 23.38
N LEU A 630 1.12 -7.76 22.83
CA LEU A 630 1.35 -7.62 21.39
C LEU A 630 2.84 -7.57 21.12
N GLU A 631 3.33 -8.40 20.19
CA GLU A 631 4.74 -8.37 19.78
C GLU A 631 5.03 -8.79 18.33
N ASN A 632 6.32 -8.87 18.00
CA ASN A 632 6.85 -9.39 16.73
C ASN A 632 6.33 -8.69 15.46
N VAL A 633 6.35 -7.35 15.44
CA VAL A 633 5.88 -6.53 14.30
C VAL A 633 4.39 -6.72 14.05
N THR A 634 3.61 -6.77 15.13
CA THR A 634 2.14 -6.68 15.06
C THR A 634 1.73 -5.30 14.58
N VAL A 635 0.74 -5.22 13.70
CA VAL A 635 0.17 -3.97 13.18
C VAL A 635 -1.34 -4.05 13.26
N LEU A 636 -1.93 -3.09 13.96
CA LEU A 636 -3.39 -2.93 13.97
C LEU A 636 -3.77 -1.85 12.94
N GLY A 637 -4.83 -2.11 12.17
CA GLY A 637 -5.48 -1.11 11.32
C GLY A 637 -6.25 -0.08 12.15
N ASP A 638 -7.10 0.69 11.47
CA ASP A 638 -8.01 1.61 12.16
C ASP A 638 -9.11 0.86 12.92
N ASP A 639 -9.47 1.36 14.11
CA ASP A 639 -10.61 0.86 14.90
C ASP A 639 -10.53 -0.66 15.18
N VAL A 640 -9.37 -1.12 15.63
CA VAL A 640 -9.17 -2.52 16.03
C VAL A 640 -9.26 -2.66 17.54
N SER A 641 -9.99 -3.68 18.01
CA SER A 641 -10.15 -4.00 19.43
C SER A 641 -9.53 -5.35 19.77
N ILE A 642 -8.42 -5.33 20.51
CA ILE A 642 -7.84 -6.53 21.12
C ILE A 642 -8.50 -6.75 22.50
N GLY A 643 -8.98 -7.96 22.72
CA GLY A 643 -9.59 -8.38 23.99
C GLY A 643 -8.61 -8.34 25.15
N ASP A 644 -9.16 -8.36 26.36
CA ASP A 644 -8.34 -8.49 27.57
C ASP A 644 -7.68 -9.88 27.58
N GLU A 645 -6.45 -9.97 28.09
CA GLU A 645 -5.64 -11.19 28.21
C GLU A 645 -5.28 -11.88 26.88
N VAL A 646 -5.49 -11.20 25.74
CA VAL A 646 -5.15 -11.73 24.42
C VAL A 646 -3.68 -11.52 24.08
N TYR A 647 -3.04 -12.56 23.57
CA TYR A 647 -1.71 -12.53 22.98
C TYR A 647 -1.77 -12.42 21.45
N VAL A 648 -0.97 -11.52 20.86
CA VAL A 648 -0.84 -11.36 19.40
C VAL A 648 0.64 -11.31 19.00
N ASN A 649 1.03 -12.26 18.16
CA ASN A 649 2.40 -12.46 17.68
C ASN A 649 2.50 -12.20 16.17
N GLY A 650 3.00 -11.03 15.78
CA GLY A 650 3.17 -10.66 14.37
C GLY A 650 1.88 -10.62 13.56
N GLY A 651 0.76 -10.26 14.20
CA GLY A 651 -0.53 -10.15 13.52
C GLY A 651 -0.62 -8.86 12.69
N SER A 652 -1.07 -8.95 11.45
CA SER A 652 -1.47 -7.82 10.61
C SER A 652 -3.00 -7.75 10.59
N VAL A 653 -3.58 -6.98 11.52
CA VAL A 653 -5.02 -6.93 11.75
C VAL A 653 -5.66 -5.84 10.90
N LEU A 654 -6.57 -6.21 9.99
CA LEU A 654 -7.27 -5.25 9.14
C LEU A 654 -8.16 -4.29 9.96
N PRO A 655 -8.57 -3.14 9.39
CA PRO A 655 -9.45 -2.20 10.09
C PRO A 655 -10.79 -2.80 10.53
N HIS A 656 -11.35 -2.25 11.61
CA HIS A 656 -12.68 -2.59 12.14
C HIS A 656 -12.80 -4.06 12.60
N LYS A 657 -11.78 -4.56 13.29
CA LYS A 657 -11.72 -5.96 13.76
C LYS A 657 -11.68 -6.05 15.26
N SER A 658 -12.26 -7.13 15.80
CA SER A 658 -12.14 -7.47 17.21
C SER A 658 -11.49 -8.84 17.36
N ILE A 659 -10.40 -8.90 18.10
CA ILE A 659 -9.63 -10.12 18.36
C ILE A 659 -9.88 -10.54 19.81
N LYS A 660 -10.53 -11.68 20.00
CA LYS A 660 -10.86 -12.23 21.33
C LYS A 660 -10.05 -13.49 21.67
N GLN A 661 -9.27 -14.00 20.73
CA GLN A 661 -8.48 -15.22 20.88
C GLN A 661 -7.02 -14.92 20.55
N ASN A 662 -6.12 -15.74 21.09
CA ASN A 662 -4.70 -15.60 20.85
C ASN A 662 -4.36 -15.79 19.36
N VAL A 663 -3.35 -15.07 18.92
CA VAL A 663 -2.74 -15.16 17.59
C VAL A 663 -1.29 -15.54 17.80
N ASP A 664 -1.03 -16.84 17.83
CA ASP A 664 0.28 -17.36 18.23
C ASP A 664 1.32 -17.30 17.09
N THR A 665 0.85 -17.21 15.84
CA THR A 665 1.69 -17.18 14.64
C THR A 665 1.42 -15.95 13.78
N PRO A 666 2.45 -15.35 13.17
CA PRO A 666 2.28 -14.22 12.26
C PRO A 666 1.28 -14.53 11.15
N SER A 667 0.28 -13.67 11.02
CA SER A 667 -0.82 -13.87 10.08
C SER A 667 -1.52 -12.56 9.74
N ILE A 668 -2.18 -12.51 8.58
CA ILE A 668 -3.09 -11.43 8.22
C ILE A 668 -4.47 -11.80 8.74
N ILE A 669 -5.06 -10.92 9.56
CA ILE A 669 -6.36 -11.15 10.17
C ILE A 669 -7.37 -10.23 9.50
N MET A 670 -8.27 -10.86 8.74
CA MET A 670 -9.14 -10.21 7.75
C MET A 670 -10.46 -9.71 8.27
#